data_AF-A0A2V9XUR0-F1
#
_entry.id   AF-A0A2V9XUR0-F1
#
_cell.length_a   1.000
_cell.length_b   1.000
_cell.length_c   1.000
_cell.angle_alpha   90.00
_cell.angle_beta   90.00
_cell.angle_gamma   90.00
#
_symmetry.space_group_name_H-M   'P 1'
#
loop_
_entity.id
_entity.type
_entity.pdbx_description
1 polymer ?
#
loop_
_entity_poly.entity_id
_entity_poly.type
_entity_poly.pdbx_seq_one_letter_code
_entity_poly.pdbx_strand_id
1 'polypeptide(L)'
;MAKNIVICCDGTGNEFGESKSNVVKLYKMLVHDDSQVAYYHPGVGTMGARSALTGITRWWTKVIGLAFGYGISENIADAYQFLMRTYQPGDTLYFLGFSRGAYTARALCGMLHIVGLLREDNEGLIPYSVRMLKSKKIDFAVAADFKKTFCRECKPYFVGVWDTVSSVGWVYNVAHFPGTKAIHNPDLKVVRQAVSIDERRAFFRQNLFGTPHDDQQDVKELWFAGVHSDVGGSYPESESQLSKIALQWMVCEAELAGLRIDKARKADILGGKPPYVAPDPLTENQHESLKGAWWIAEFWPKIFSYPAPVAGQADRKWKRGIRINLGRARTIPNGAHIHQSVLDRMDGVQGYKPKNLPQQYIAEPQTACELAPRPAHGQPIAAPPKRPLLRRPSIVSALALLSVIGIGAVIIAIFTLKNSLKVPRVERPTEVAWLPQNWTEEQRRRYYHTAQGSELLPYAWFLALEQPRLTITSAPPFRQDSYMQGFGFIPDSSSTENPDGLPVGFARDDRFVDPYTGQRNVVLGITCAACHTGELFFGRKAIRIDAGPSLIDLQKFTEALGLAVTWTYYDPVRFHRFANKVLGPDHSHADQVLLRRALKYYLDTSFTEFKATRHLFPTPEGYGRTDALARIGNFVFGTELNNSKNLVVGDGPVNFPPVWDASWMDWVQYNGSIQQPMGRNVGEALGVRSRINLLGYPGQQFQHTVHVDNLHEIELLLGGSEPGLGVWSPKWPEDILGKIDRVAAAKGEKLYNELCLHCHQSPMLSDEGRKAQHWNSTTPGGRQFFKVTMIPLGEIGTDAKQAQNFHNRTADSGPLGKGIVSARDGLRYITQKLIDESYAELKLTPEQREEWNGYRENELLAPLAYKARPHNGIWATPPYLHNGSVPNLFSLLSPVSERPKVFYLGSKQYDPVKLGLNTDSLEGAAEFRTDLPGNSNAGHEFNDGPKGNGVIGRKLSPEERTEIIEYLKTL
;
A
#
# COMPACT_ATOMS: atom_id res chain seq x y z
N MET A 1 -34.65 27.91 -14.00
CA MET A 1 -35.26 28.51 -12.80
C MET A 1 -34.19 28.53 -11.71
N ALA A 2 -34.13 29.58 -10.89
CA ALA A 2 -33.20 29.65 -9.76
C ALA A 2 -33.53 28.54 -8.75
N LYS A 3 -32.50 27.88 -8.21
CA LYS A 3 -32.64 26.78 -7.24
C LYS A 3 -31.80 27.00 -5.99
N ASN A 4 -32.13 26.26 -4.93
CA ASN A 4 -31.30 26.15 -3.74
C ASN A 4 -30.17 25.13 -3.98
N ILE A 5 -28.95 25.44 -3.55
CA ILE A 5 -27.84 24.48 -3.52
C ILE A 5 -27.34 24.37 -2.07
N VAL A 6 -27.38 23.15 -1.53
CA VAL A 6 -27.06 22.86 -0.13
C VAL A 6 -25.78 22.05 -0.04
N ILE A 7 -24.72 22.62 0.53
CA ILE A 7 -23.42 21.98 0.74
C ILE A 7 -23.32 21.54 2.20
N CYS A 8 -23.35 20.24 2.45
CA CYS A 8 -23.27 19.64 3.78
C CYS A 8 -21.89 18.99 4.00
N CYS A 9 -21.06 19.56 4.88
CA CYS A 9 -19.72 19.07 5.21
C CYS A 9 -19.67 18.51 6.64
N ASP A 10 -19.43 17.20 6.80
CA ASP A 10 -19.44 16.56 8.13
C ASP A 10 -18.08 16.59 8.87
N GLY A 11 -18.14 16.34 10.17
CA GLY A 11 -17.00 16.19 11.08
C GLY A 11 -16.18 14.93 10.79
N THR A 12 -14.94 14.91 11.25
CA THR A 12 -14.02 13.81 10.89
C THR A 12 -14.21 12.57 11.75
N GLY A 13 -14.15 11.40 11.12
CA GLY A 13 -14.56 10.14 11.71
C GLY A 13 -16.07 9.90 11.68
N ASN A 14 -16.85 10.82 11.09
CA ASN A 14 -18.26 10.61 10.80
C ASN A 14 -18.43 9.97 9.42
N GLU A 15 -19.10 8.82 9.41
CA GLU A 15 -19.59 8.15 8.21
C GLU A 15 -21.07 7.81 8.39
N PHE A 16 -21.73 7.43 7.30
CA PHE A 16 -23.13 7.01 7.38
C PHE A 16 -23.21 5.68 8.15
N GLY A 17 -23.72 5.72 9.39
CA GLY A 17 -23.83 4.56 10.27
C GLY A 17 -24.93 4.70 11.33
N GLU A 18 -24.81 3.93 12.41
CA GLU A 18 -25.79 3.95 13.50
C GLU A 18 -25.84 5.30 14.22
N SER A 19 -24.66 5.89 14.51
CA SER A 19 -24.53 7.20 15.17
C SER A 19 -24.39 8.33 14.14
N LYS A 20 -25.46 9.09 13.93
CA LYS A 20 -25.54 10.13 12.87
C LYS A 20 -25.26 11.52 13.43
N SER A 21 -24.50 12.32 12.68
CA SER A 21 -24.32 13.75 12.96
C SER A 21 -25.60 14.55 12.67
N ASN A 22 -25.67 15.78 13.17
CA ASN A 22 -26.73 16.71 12.83
C ASN A 22 -26.67 17.13 11.35
N VAL A 23 -25.50 17.07 10.70
CA VAL A 23 -25.36 17.30 9.25
C VAL A 23 -26.10 16.22 8.47
N VAL A 24 -25.91 14.96 8.82
CA VAL A 24 -26.63 13.83 8.19
C VAL A 24 -28.12 13.88 8.51
N LYS A 25 -28.48 14.17 9.76
CA LYS A 25 -29.90 14.29 10.17
C LYS A 25 -30.60 15.40 9.39
N LEU A 26 -29.97 16.57 9.24
CA LEU A 26 -30.51 17.66 8.42
C LEU A 26 -30.55 17.27 6.94
N TYR A 27 -29.49 16.67 6.38
CA TYR A 27 -29.47 16.22 4.98
C TYR A 27 -30.66 15.28 4.67
N LYS A 28 -31.02 14.39 5.60
CA LYS A 28 -32.20 13.52 5.46
C LYS A 28 -33.53 14.27 5.42
N MET A 29 -33.61 15.44 6.04
CA MET A 29 -34.79 16.30 6.07
C MET A 29 -34.94 17.17 4.81
N LEU A 30 -33.91 17.27 3.97
CA LEU A 30 -33.97 18.12 2.78
C LEU A 30 -34.98 17.57 1.76
N VAL A 31 -35.70 18.48 1.11
CA VAL A 31 -36.40 18.18 -0.14
C VAL A 31 -35.35 18.07 -1.25
N HIS A 32 -35.44 17.01 -2.06
CA HIS A 32 -34.55 16.77 -3.21
C HIS A 32 -35.38 16.77 -4.50
N ASP A 33 -35.44 17.92 -5.16
CA ASP A 33 -36.15 18.14 -6.42
C ASP A 33 -35.39 19.17 -7.28
N ASP A 34 -35.90 19.51 -8.46
CA ASP A 34 -35.23 20.45 -9.39
C ASP A 34 -35.06 21.87 -8.81
N SER A 35 -35.77 22.20 -7.73
CA SER A 35 -35.68 23.49 -7.05
C SER A 35 -34.71 23.49 -5.86
N GLN A 36 -34.21 22.32 -5.42
CA GLN A 36 -33.20 22.21 -4.37
C GLN A 36 -32.30 20.98 -4.54
N VAL A 37 -31.02 21.23 -4.80
CA VAL A 37 -29.98 20.21 -4.92
C VAL A 37 -29.11 20.22 -3.68
N ALA A 38 -28.72 19.04 -3.20
CA ALA A 38 -27.88 18.91 -2.01
C ALA A 38 -26.65 18.05 -2.30
N TYR A 39 -25.53 18.42 -1.70
CA TYR A 39 -24.25 17.71 -1.74
C TYR A 39 -23.83 17.38 -0.32
N TYR A 40 -23.45 16.13 -0.08
CA TYR A 40 -22.95 15.68 1.20
C TYR A 40 -21.48 15.23 1.07
N HIS A 41 -20.62 15.79 1.92
CA HIS A 41 -19.23 15.42 2.03
C HIS A 41 -18.95 14.75 3.39
N PRO A 42 -18.48 13.49 3.43
CA PRO A 42 -18.07 12.84 4.68
C PRO A 42 -16.81 13.53 5.24
N GLY A 43 -16.68 13.68 6.55
CA GLY A 43 -15.51 14.38 7.10
C GLY A 43 -14.20 13.61 6.92
N VAL A 44 -13.08 14.30 7.15
CA VAL A 44 -11.71 13.77 7.07
C VAL A 44 -11.54 12.43 7.84
N GLY A 45 -10.64 11.54 7.45
CA GLY A 45 -10.12 10.47 8.33
C GLY A 45 -11.09 9.36 8.75
N THR A 46 -12.08 9.00 7.93
CA THR A 46 -12.92 7.80 8.10
C THR A 46 -12.12 6.49 8.03
N MET A 47 -10.92 6.52 7.43
CA MET A 47 -9.97 5.41 7.49
C MET A 47 -8.84 5.71 8.48
N GLY A 48 -8.95 5.20 9.70
CA GLY A 48 -7.76 4.98 10.52
C GLY A 48 -6.79 4.08 9.73
N ALA A 49 -5.49 4.39 9.76
CA ALA A 49 -4.50 3.60 9.07
C ALA A 49 -4.70 2.10 9.41
N ARG A 50 -5.02 1.28 8.39
CA ARG A 50 -5.11 -0.19 8.51
C ARG A 50 -3.77 -0.83 8.95
N SER A 51 -2.72 -0.05 9.16
CA SER A 51 -1.36 -0.45 9.52
C SER A 51 -0.98 -0.34 11.01
N ALA A 52 -1.90 0.00 11.93
CA ALA A 52 -1.55 0.10 13.34
C ALA A 52 -1.60 -1.27 14.07
N LEU A 53 -0.41 -1.82 14.34
CA LEU A 53 -0.19 -3.18 14.87
C LEU A 53 -0.63 -3.43 16.33
N THR A 54 -1.03 -2.39 17.10
CA THR A 54 -1.58 -2.54 18.48
C THR A 54 -2.62 -1.46 18.79
N GLY A 55 -3.50 -1.70 19.79
CA GLY A 55 -4.54 -0.75 20.22
C GLY A 55 -4.02 0.64 20.61
N ILE A 56 -2.83 0.72 21.20
CA ILE A 56 -2.17 1.99 21.59
C ILE A 56 -1.62 2.74 20.37
N THR A 57 -1.12 2.04 19.35
CA THR A 57 -0.59 2.67 18.11
C THR A 57 -1.71 3.17 17.21
N ARG A 58 -2.83 2.43 17.16
CA ARG A 58 -4.07 2.82 16.47
C ARG A 58 -4.68 4.05 17.14
N TRP A 59 -4.56 4.12 18.46
CA TRP A 59 -4.91 5.30 19.25
C TRP A 59 -4.00 6.50 18.95
N TRP A 60 -2.68 6.34 18.97
CA TRP A 60 -1.73 7.43 18.65
C TRP A 60 -1.93 8.01 17.24
N THR A 61 -2.09 7.16 16.22
CA THR A 61 -2.36 7.58 14.84
C THR A 61 -3.74 8.21 14.68
N LYS A 62 -4.76 7.75 15.40
CA LYS A 62 -6.10 8.37 15.42
C LYS A 62 -6.04 9.74 16.09
N VAL A 63 -5.42 9.87 17.27
CA VAL A 63 -5.30 11.16 17.99
C VAL A 63 -4.44 12.17 17.22
N ILE A 64 -3.32 11.73 16.62
CA ILE A 64 -2.45 12.57 15.77
C ILE A 64 -3.15 12.92 14.44
N GLY A 65 -3.81 11.97 13.77
CA GLY A 65 -4.59 12.23 12.56
C GLY A 65 -5.77 13.18 12.78
N LEU A 66 -6.37 13.17 13.97
CA LEU A 66 -7.37 14.16 14.41
C LEU A 66 -6.73 15.55 14.70
N ALA A 67 -5.44 15.62 15.03
CA ALA A 67 -4.72 16.82 15.46
C ALA A 67 -3.87 17.53 14.38
N PHE A 68 -3.57 16.90 13.23
CA PHE A 68 -2.61 17.43 12.23
C PHE A 68 -3.19 17.90 10.88
N GLY A 69 -4.52 17.96 10.70
CA GLY A 69 -5.11 18.70 9.56
C GLY A 69 -4.85 18.12 8.15
N TYR A 70 -4.69 16.80 8.02
CA TYR A 70 -4.61 16.11 6.72
C TYR A 70 -6.00 16.13 6.04
N GLY A 71 -6.14 16.42 4.74
CA GLY A 71 -7.39 16.24 3.99
C GLY A 71 -8.34 17.44 3.86
N ILE A 72 -8.11 18.58 4.53
CA ILE A 72 -9.06 19.72 4.46
C ILE A 72 -9.03 20.43 3.10
N SER A 73 -7.85 20.53 2.47
CA SER A 73 -7.71 21.16 1.15
C SER A 73 -8.44 20.37 0.07
N GLU A 74 -8.43 19.04 0.21
CA GLU A 74 -9.14 18.09 -0.63
C GLU A 74 -10.66 18.27 -0.47
N ASN A 75 -11.18 18.31 0.76
CA ASN A 75 -12.62 18.50 0.97
C ASN A 75 -13.14 19.86 0.44
N ILE A 76 -12.34 20.93 0.58
CA ILE A 76 -12.67 22.23 -0.01
C ILE A 76 -12.70 22.11 -1.53
N ALA A 77 -11.71 21.46 -2.13
CA ALA A 77 -11.63 21.26 -3.58
C ALA A 77 -12.83 20.44 -4.12
N ASP A 78 -13.23 19.36 -3.44
CA ASP A 78 -14.35 18.50 -3.86
C ASP A 78 -15.68 19.24 -3.81
N ALA A 79 -15.97 19.94 -2.71
CA ALA A 79 -17.18 20.77 -2.58
C ALA A 79 -17.17 21.96 -3.54
N TYR A 80 -16.00 22.56 -3.79
CA TYR A 80 -15.83 23.64 -4.76
C TYR A 80 -16.05 23.15 -6.20
N GLN A 81 -15.54 21.97 -6.55
CA GLN A 81 -15.75 21.33 -7.86
C GLN A 81 -17.24 21.02 -8.10
N PHE A 82 -17.94 20.53 -7.07
CA PHE A 82 -19.39 20.35 -7.15
C PHE A 82 -20.10 21.68 -7.46
N LEU A 83 -19.77 22.76 -6.73
CA LEU A 83 -20.33 24.09 -7.01
C LEU A 83 -20.00 24.57 -8.44
N MET A 84 -18.79 24.32 -8.94
CA MET A 84 -18.40 24.70 -10.29
C MET A 84 -19.32 24.10 -11.35
N ARG A 85 -19.80 22.87 -11.15
CA ARG A 85 -20.68 22.16 -12.10
C ARG A 85 -22.16 22.49 -11.91
N THR A 86 -22.59 22.75 -10.68
CA THR A 86 -24.02 22.83 -10.35
C THR A 86 -24.56 24.25 -10.27
N TYR A 87 -23.73 25.23 -9.91
CA TYR A 87 -24.16 26.61 -9.72
C TYR A 87 -24.52 27.28 -11.05
N GLN A 88 -25.65 27.99 -11.04
CA GLN A 88 -26.05 28.92 -12.09
C GLN A 88 -26.34 30.30 -11.48
N PRO A 89 -26.11 31.40 -12.21
CA PRO A 89 -26.44 32.74 -11.72
C PRO A 89 -27.91 32.82 -11.25
N GLY A 90 -28.11 33.31 -10.02
CA GLY A 90 -29.42 33.38 -9.38
C GLY A 90 -29.72 32.26 -8.38
N ASP A 91 -28.91 31.19 -8.33
CA ASP A 91 -29.04 30.14 -7.33
C ASP A 91 -28.69 30.62 -5.92
N THR A 92 -29.37 30.06 -4.91
CA THR A 92 -29.18 30.41 -3.49
C THR A 92 -28.35 29.33 -2.78
N LEU A 93 -27.26 29.73 -2.12
CA LEU A 93 -26.27 28.80 -1.54
C LEU A 93 -26.38 28.66 -0.02
N TYR A 94 -26.52 27.42 0.44
CA TYR A 94 -26.57 27.04 1.85
C TYR A 94 -25.35 26.19 2.19
N PHE A 95 -24.58 26.58 3.20
CA PHE A 95 -23.40 25.85 3.68
C PHE A 95 -23.67 25.36 5.09
N LEU A 96 -23.67 24.05 5.26
CA LEU A 96 -23.94 23.39 6.53
C LEU A 96 -22.75 22.53 6.94
N GLY A 97 -22.34 22.58 8.21
CA GLY A 97 -21.26 21.69 8.62
C GLY A 97 -21.06 21.55 10.11
N PHE A 98 -20.40 20.46 10.49
CA PHE A 98 -20.09 20.14 11.89
C PHE A 98 -18.59 20.01 12.11
N SER A 99 -18.08 20.50 13.25
CA SER A 99 -16.71 20.26 13.71
C SER A 99 -15.65 20.80 12.73
N ARG A 100 -14.87 19.92 12.10
CA ARG A 100 -13.97 20.26 11.00
C ARG A 100 -14.68 20.50 9.68
N GLY A 101 -15.79 19.81 9.41
CA GLY A 101 -16.65 20.09 8.27
C GLY A 101 -17.24 21.49 8.32
N ALA A 102 -17.54 22.01 9.52
CA ALA A 102 -17.88 23.41 9.73
C ALA A 102 -16.74 24.36 9.30
N TYR A 103 -15.49 24.02 9.62
CA TYR A 103 -14.33 24.81 9.20
C TYR A 103 -14.07 24.70 7.69
N THR A 104 -14.32 23.53 7.08
CA THR A 104 -14.32 23.33 5.62
C THR A 104 -15.36 24.21 4.94
N ALA A 105 -16.61 24.21 5.43
CA ALA A 105 -17.68 25.06 4.90
C ALA A 105 -17.32 26.55 4.97
N ARG A 106 -16.75 27.00 6.09
CA ARG A 106 -16.25 28.37 6.28
C ARG A 106 -15.10 28.71 5.34
N ALA A 107 -14.14 27.80 5.17
CA ALA A 107 -13.00 28.01 4.28
C ALA A 107 -13.43 28.04 2.81
N LEU A 108 -14.44 27.25 2.43
CA LEU A 108 -15.07 27.30 1.12
C LEU A 108 -15.75 28.66 0.88
N CYS A 109 -16.48 29.20 1.86
CA CYS A 109 -17.04 30.57 1.77
C CYS A 109 -15.94 31.63 1.61
N GLY A 110 -14.83 31.50 2.34
CA GLY A 110 -13.66 32.38 2.17
C GLY A 110 -13.00 32.25 0.80
N MET A 111 -12.98 31.04 0.22
CA MET A 111 -12.50 30.78 -1.13
C MET A 111 -13.37 31.45 -2.19
N LEU A 112 -14.70 31.33 -2.08
CA LEU A 112 -15.64 32.02 -2.97
C LEU A 112 -15.49 33.54 -2.89
N HIS A 113 -15.28 34.08 -1.69
CA HIS A 113 -15.05 35.51 -1.48
C HIS A 113 -13.75 35.99 -2.17
N ILE A 114 -12.62 35.31 -1.93
CA ILE A 114 -11.30 35.79 -2.33
C ILE A 114 -10.95 35.40 -3.77
N VAL A 115 -11.24 34.17 -4.17
CA VAL A 115 -10.88 33.63 -5.49
C VAL A 115 -12.06 33.70 -6.48
N GLY A 116 -13.30 33.65 -6.00
CA GLY A 116 -14.49 33.47 -6.85
C GLY A 116 -14.80 32.00 -7.09
N LEU A 117 -15.85 31.71 -7.86
CA LEU A 117 -16.13 30.35 -8.34
C LEU A 117 -15.65 30.21 -9.78
N LEU A 118 -14.73 29.28 -10.05
CA LEU A 118 -14.22 29.03 -11.39
C LEU A 118 -15.38 28.67 -12.35
N ARG A 119 -15.23 29.07 -13.62
CA ARG A 119 -16.13 28.61 -14.68
C ARG A 119 -16.01 27.09 -14.85
N GLU A 120 -17.09 26.48 -15.32
CA GLU A 120 -17.11 25.07 -15.73
C GLU A 120 -15.94 24.80 -16.71
N ASP A 121 -15.43 23.56 -16.72
CA ASP A 121 -14.27 23.08 -17.50
C ASP A 121 -12.88 23.57 -17.09
N ASN A 122 -12.77 24.41 -16.05
CA ASN A 122 -11.49 24.88 -15.51
C ASN A 122 -11.04 24.15 -14.24
N GLU A 123 -11.44 22.88 -14.03
CA GLU A 123 -11.10 22.12 -12.82
C GLU A 123 -9.59 21.98 -12.58
N GLY A 124 -8.79 22.02 -13.66
CA GLY A 124 -7.32 22.04 -13.57
C GLY A 124 -6.76 23.23 -12.77
N LEU A 125 -7.53 24.32 -12.59
CA LEU A 125 -7.14 25.50 -11.80
C LEU A 125 -7.53 25.40 -10.32
N ILE A 126 -8.27 24.37 -9.89
CA ILE A 126 -8.66 24.19 -8.48
C ILE A 126 -7.42 24.08 -7.56
N PRO A 127 -6.39 23.28 -7.88
CA PRO A 127 -5.18 23.21 -7.04
C PRO A 127 -4.46 24.56 -6.96
N TYR A 128 -4.47 25.36 -8.03
CA TYR A 128 -3.88 26.69 -8.05
C TYR A 128 -4.65 27.66 -7.15
N SER A 129 -5.98 27.63 -7.23
CA SER A 129 -6.90 28.42 -6.41
C SER A 129 -6.74 28.12 -4.91
N VAL A 130 -6.65 26.84 -4.54
CA VAL A 130 -6.41 26.42 -3.14
C VAL A 130 -5.00 26.83 -2.67
N ARG A 131 -3.97 26.79 -3.53
CA ARG A 131 -2.61 27.25 -3.18
C ARG A 131 -2.57 28.75 -2.92
N MET A 132 -3.26 29.55 -3.73
CA MET A 132 -3.35 31.00 -3.57
C MET A 132 -3.86 31.39 -2.17
N LEU A 133 -4.87 30.67 -1.68
CA LEU A 133 -5.45 30.87 -0.35
C LEU A 133 -4.56 30.41 0.81
N LYS A 134 -3.63 29.49 0.55
CA LYS A 134 -2.70 28.95 1.57
C LYS A 134 -1.38 29.71 1.62
N SER A 135 -1.17 30.70 0.75
CA SER A 135 0.03 31.53 0.75
C SER A 135 0.14 32.32 2.06
N LYS A 136 1.36 32.43 2.62
CA LYS A 136 1.64 33.22 3.83
C LYS A 136 1.39 34.72 3.62
N LYS A 137 1.44 35.20 2.38
CA LYS A 137 1.07 36.54 1.94
C LYS A 137 0.22 36.39 0.69
N ILE A 138 -1.07 36.69 0.81
CA ILE A 138 -1.99 36.68 -0.33
C ILE A 138 -1.81 38.02 -1.03
N ASP A 139 -1.49 37.98 -2.32
CA ASP A 139 -1.53 39.16 -3.16
C ASP A 139 -2.98 39.37 -3.61
N PHE A 140 -3.67 40.31 -2.95
CA PHE A 140 -5.07 40.59 -3.22
C PHE A 140 -5.31 41.20 -4.60
N ALA A 141 -4.32 41.87 -5.20
CA ALA A 141 -4.44 42.39 -6.56
C ALA A 141 -4.44 41.24 -7.57
N VAL A 142 -3.53 40.27 -7.40
CA VAL A 142 -3.49 39.05 -8.22
C VAL A 142 -4.75 38.20 -8.01
N ALA A 143 -5.22 38.05 -6.77
CA ALA A 143 -6.46 37.31 -6.50
C ALA A 143 -7.68 37.97 -7.14
N ALA A 144 -7.77 39.31 -7.12
CA ALA A 144 -8.84 40.06 -7.76
C ALA A 144 -8.80 39.93 -9.29
N ASP A 145 -7.62 40.01 -9.91
CA ASP A 145 -7.46 39.83 -11.35
C ASP A 145 -7.76 38.38 -11.79
N PHE A 146 -7.32 37.39 -11.00
CA PHE A 146 -7.66 35.98 -11.21
C PHE A 146 -9.18 35.74 -11.12
N LYS A 147 -9.83 36.31 -10.10
CA LYS A 147 -11.29 36.25 -9.92
C LYS A 147 -12.01 36.87 -11.11
N LYS A 148 -11.54 38.03 -11.61
CA LYS A 148 -12.11 38.70 -12.78
C LYS A 148 -11.92 37.90 -14.07
N THR A 149 -10.79 37.21 -14.23
CA THR A 149 -10.42 36.49 -15.45
C THR A 149 -11.12 35.13 -15.55
N PHE A 150 -11.04 34.30 -14.51
CA PHE A 150 -11.42 32.88 -14.60
C PHE A 150 -12.70 32.52 -13.86
N CYS A 151 -13.24 33.42 -13.04
CA CYS A 151 -14.35 33.11 -12.14
C CYS A 151 -15.65 33.82 -12.50
N ARG A 152 -16.73 33.33 -11.92
CA ARG A 152 -18.07 33.92 -11.89
C ARG A 152 -18.45 34.27 -10.46
N GLU A 153 -19.34 35.24 -10.33
CA GLU A 153 -19.83 35.68 -9.02
C GLU A 153 -20.69 34.59 -8.38
N CYS A 154 -20.34 34.25 -7.14
CA CYS A 154 -20.93 33.16 -6.38
C CYS A 154 -20.82 33.52 -4.90
N LYS A 155 -21.94 33.92 -4.28
CA LYS A 155 -21.97 34.45 -2.91
C LYS A 155 -22.71 33.49 -1.96
N PRO A 156 -22.15 33.18 -0.79
CA PRO A 156 -22.84 32.39 0.21
C PRO A 156 -24.06 33.15 0.76
N TYR A 157 -25.21 32.48 0.85
CA TYR A 157 -26.42 33.09 1.40
C TYR A 157 -26.62 32.72 2.88
N PHE A 158 -26.58 31.43 3.20
CA PHE A 158 -26.74 30.94 4.58
C PHE A 158 -25.58 30.03 4.96
N VAL A 159 -24.97 30.26 6.13
CA VAL A 159 -23.90 29.42 6.69
C VAL A 159 -24.30 28.96 8.09
N GLY A 160 -24.72 27.71 8.20
CA GLY A 160 -25.15 27.07 9.44
C GLY A 160 -24.14 26.04 9.93
N VAL A 161 -23.50 26.28 11.07
CA VAL A 161 -22.45 25.38 11.58
C VAL A 161 -22.65 24.94 13.02
N TRP A 162 -22.32 23.68 13.30
CA TRP A 162 -22.24 23.15 14.65
C TRP A 162 -20.78 23.04 15.09
N ASP A 163 -20.49 23.70 16.19
CA ASP A 163 -19.29 23.62 17.01
C ASP A 163 -17.96 23.59 16.24
N THR A 164 -17.70 24.65 15.46
CA THR A 164 -16.51 24.75 14.61
C THR A 164 -15.21 24.56 15.40
N VAL A 165 -14.35 23.64 14.93
CA VAL A 165 -12.99 23.44 15.46
C VAL A 165 -11.95 23.51 14.33
N SER A 166 -10.88 24.28 14.55
CA SER A 166 -9.77 24.44 13.60
C SER A 166 -8.52 23.68 14.07
N SER A 167 -8.43 22.38 13.82
CA SER A 167 -7.25 21.56 14.19
C SER A 167 -6.15 21.51 13.11
N VAL A 168 -6.04 22.54 12.27
CA VAL A 168 -5.05 22.59 11.19
C VAL A 168 -3.70 23.08 11.71
N GLY A 169 -2.66 22.23 11.68
CA GLY A 169 -1.25 22.64 11.65
C GLY A 169 -0.63 23.24 12.92
N TRP A 170 -1.02 22.78 14.10
CA TRP A 170 -0.65 23.38 15.40
C TRP A 170 0.80 23.15 15.88
N VAL A 171 1.66 22.53 15.08
CA VAL A 171 3.03 22.21 15.51
C VAL A 171 4.10 22.92 14.67
N TYR A 172 3.91 23.13 13.35
CA TYR A 172 4.91 23.86 12.54
C TYR A 172 4.39 24.65 11.30
N ASN A 173 3.14 24.48 10.87
CA ASN A 173 2.54 25.29 9.78
C ASN A 173 1.01 25.24 9.86
N VAL A 174 0.40 26.23 10.50
CA VAL A 174 -1.06 26.43 10.48
C VAL A 174 -1.42 26.87 9.07
N ALA A 175 -2.03 26.00 8.26
CA ALA A 175 -2.70 26.47 7.05
C ALA A 175 -3.92 27.29 7.49
N HIS A 176 -3.73 28.61 7.54
CA HIS A 176 -4.75 29.57 7.89
C HIS A 176 -5.53 29.92 6.62
N PHE A 177 -6.78 29.47 6.51
CA PHE A 177 -7.63 29.89 5.41
C PHE A 177 -8.20 31.29 5.73
N PRO A 178 -7.95 32.29 4.87
CA PRO A 178 -8.50 33.63 5.00
C PRO A 178 -10.03 33.62 4.81
N GLY A 179 -10.71 34.71 5.21
CA GLY A 179 -12.16 34.87 4.97
C GLY A 179 -13.08 33.93 5.78
N THR A 180 -12.54 33.26 6.81
CA THR A 180 -13.30 32.33 7.67
C THR A 180 -14.04 33.01 8.83
N LYS A 181 -13.83 34.31 9.07
CA LYS A 181 -14.51 35.13 10.09
C LYS A 181 -15.43 36.16 9.42
N ALA A 182 -16.51 36.55 10.09
CA ALA A 182 -17.51 37.48 9.54
C ALA A 182 -16.91 38.84 9.18
N ILE A 183 -16.21 39.48 10.12
CA ILE A 183 -15.45 40.74 9.94
C ILE A 183 -14.45 40.74 8.75
N HIS A 184 -14.11 39.58 8.19
CA HIS A 184 -13.15 39.45 7.07
C HIS A 184 -13.78 38.91 5.78
N ASN A 185 -15.10 38.73 5.74
CA ASN A 185 -15.81 38.22 4.59
C ASN A 185 -17.19 38.89 4.50
N PRO A 186 -17.32 40.04 3.82
CA PRO A 186 -18.59 40.76 3.66
C PRO A 186 -19.64 39.98 2.85
N ASP A 187 -19.24 38.95 2.09
CA ASP A 187 -20.19 38.17 1.28
C ASP A 187 -21.06 37.21 2.12
N LEU A 188 -20.74 37.01 3.41
CA LEU A 188 -21.58 36.22 4.32
C LEU A 188 -22.85 36.99 4.68
N LYS A 189 -24.02 36.51 4.26
CA LYS A 189 -25.30 37.19 4.54
C LYS A 189 -25.95 36.75 5.85
N VAL A 190 -26.24 35.45 5.99
CA VAL A 190 -26.84 34.88 7.22
C VAL A 190 -25.91 33.81 7.78
N VAL A 191 -25.48 33.97 9.03
CA VAL A 191 -24.58 33.05 9.73
C VAL A 191 -25.25 32.58 11.03
N ARG A 192 -25.27 31.26 11.22
CA ARG A 192 -25.77 30.60 12.43
C ARG A 192 -24.70 29.63 12.93
N GLN A 193 -24.23 29.83 14.16
CA GLN A 193 -23.28 28.93 14.79
C GLN A 193 -23.80 28.42 16.14
N ALA A 194 -24.01 27.12 16.25
CA ALA A 194 -24.25 26.45 17.54
C ALA A 194 -22.91 26.11 18.19
N VAL A 195 -22.71 26.42 19.47
CA VAL A 195 -21.43 26.19 20.18
C VAL A 195 -21.66 25.39 21.46
N SER A 196 -20.81 24.39 21.71
CA SER A 196 -20.84 23.60 22.95
C SER A 196 -20.22 24.36 24.12
N ILE A 197 -20.96 24.42 25.25
CA ILE A 197 -20.48 25.01 26.51
C ILE A 197 -19.58 24.06 27.31
N ASP A 198 -19.85 22.75 27.29
CA ASP A 198 -19.22 21.77 28.18
C ASP A 198 -17.98 21.08 27.61
N GLU A 199 -17.61 21.34 26.34
CA GLU A 199 -16.44 20.73 25.73
C GLU A 199 -15.11 21.27 26.31
N ARG A 200 -14.21 20.37 26.72
CA ARG A 200 -12.96 20.70 27.44
C ARG A 200 -11.67 20.25 26.75
N ARG A 201 -11.75 19.35 25.77
CA ARG A 201 -10.59 18.73 25.13
C ARG A 201 -9.70 19.77 24.45
N ALA A 202 -8.39 19.52 24.55
CA ALA A 202 -7.37 20.41 24.06
C ALA A 202 -7.51 20.71 22.57
N PHE A 203 -7.83 19.71 21.75
CA PHE A 203 -7.90 19.90 20.30
C PHE A 203 -9.26 20.38 19.79
N PHE A 204 -10.25 20.58 20.67
CA PHE A 204 -11.63 20.98 20.33
C PHE A 204 -11.93 22.39 20.86
N ARG A 205 -11.01 23.32 20.66
CA ARG A 205 -11.23 24.73 21.02
C ARG A 205 -12.17 25.40 20.04
N GLN A 206 -13.05 26.23 20.59
CA GLN A 206 -14.07 26.96 19.85
C GLN A 206 -13.42 27.91 18.84
N ASN A 207 -13.96 27.91 17.63
CA ASN A 207 -13.61 28.86 16.58
C ASN A 207 -14.87 29.68 16.23
N LEU A 208 -14.97 30.89 16.76
CA LEU A 208 -16.13 31.78 16.58
C LEU A 208 -16.01 32.58 15.27
N PHE A 209 -17.13 33.00 14.68
CA PHE A 209 -17.18 33.95 13.57
C PHE A 209 -16.79 35.36 14.01
N GLY A 210 -17.15 35.76 15.24
CA GLY A 210 -16.90 37.09 15.78
C GLY A 210 -17.89 38.13 15.28
N THR A 211 -17.51 39.41 15.35
CA THR A 211 -18.39 40.52 15.01
C THR A 211 -18.71 40.58 13.51
N PRO A 212 -19.93 41.02 13.12
CA PRO A 212 -20.28 41.36 11.74
C PRO A 212 -19.30 42.36 11.11
N HIS A 213 -19.14 42.28 9.80
CA HIS A 213 -18.40 43.28 9.00
C HIS A 213 -19.16 44.61 8.95
N ASP A 214 -20.48 44.54 8.77
CA ASP A 214 -21.41 45.67 8.70
C ASP A 214 -22.81 45.22 9.16
N ASP A 215 -23.76 46.17 9.20
CA ASP A 215 -25.13 45.95 9.67
C ASP A 215 -25.98 45.10 8.69
N GLN A 216 -25.47 44.74 7.51
CA GLN A 216 -26.16 43.88 6.55
C GLN A 216 -25.91 42.39 6.80
N GLN A 217 -24.89 42.04 7.58
CA GLN A 217 -24.62 40.66 7.96
C GLN A 217 -25.39 40.26 9.22
N ASP A 218 -26.21 39.23 9.11
CA ASP A 218 -26.91 38.64 10.24
C ASP A 218 -26.09 37.47 10.81
N VAL A 219 -25.33 37.72 11.87
CA VAL A 219 -24.47 36.72 12.53
C VAL A 219 -25.01 36.39 13.93
N LYS A 220 -25.40 35.13 14.13
CA LYS A 220 -25.86 34.61 15.44
C LYS A 220 -25.01 33.43 15.90
N GLU A 221 -24.33 33.60 17.02
CA GLU A 221 -23.55 32.56 17.70
C GLU A 221 -24.20 32.22 19.04
N LEU A 222 -24.71 30.99 19.16
CA LEU A 222 -25.55 30.57 20.29
C LEU A 222 -24.94 29.36 21.01
N TRP A 223 -24.80 29.47 22.34
CA TRP A 223 -24.18 28.43 23.15
C TRP A 223 -25.23 27.47 23.73
N PHE A 224 -25.03 26.17 23.50
CA PHE A 224 -25.91 25.08 23.91
C PHE A 224 -25.24 24.19 24.97
N ALA A 225 -26.08 23.56 25.80
CA ALA A 225 -25.65 22.56 26.77
C ALA A 225 -25.09 21.30 26.09
N GLY A 226 -24.13 20.64 26.74
CA GLY A 226 -23.49 19.40 26.29
C GLY A 226 -22.12 19.61 25.65
N VAL A 227 -21.39 18.50 25.44
CA VAL A 227 -20.06 18.47 24.79
C VAL A 227 -20.16 18.56 23.26
N HIS A 228 -19.03 18.51 22.54
CA HIS A 228 -18.97 18.72 21.09
C HIS A 228 -20.04 17.97 20.27
N SER A 229 -20.23 16.68 20.56
CA SER A 229 -21.20 15.82 19.87
C SER A 229 -22.62 15.88 20.46
N ASP A 230 -22.80 16.46 21.65
CA ASP A 230 -24.13 16.82 22.17
C ASP A 230 -24.70 18.06 21.48
N VAL A 231 -23.88 18.81 20.73
CA VAL A 231 -24.34 19.96 19.93
C VAL A 231 -24.36 19.62 18.44
N GLY A 232 -23.35 18.92 17.93
CA GLY A 232 -23.26 18.56 16.52
C GLY A 232 -23.79 17.19 16.14
N GLY A 233 -24.25 16.39 17.11
CA GLY A 233 -24.64 14.99 16.92
C GLY A 233 -23.45 14.03 16.90
N SER A 234 -23.67 12.80 16.43
CA SER A 234 -22.72 11.66 16.37
C SER A 234 -22.71 10.71 17.57
N TYR A 235 -23.63 10.89 18.53
CA TYR A 235 -23.96 9.84 19.49
C TYR A 235 -25.10 8.95 18.95
N PRO A 236 -25.31 7.76 19.53
CA PRO A 236 -26.43 6.90 19.17
C PRO A 236 -27.77 7.64 19.22
N GLU A 237 -28.73 7.17 18.43
CA GLU A 237 -30.03 7.85 18.31
C GLU A 237 -30.80 7.89 19.64
N SER A 238 -30.66 6.87 20.49
CA SER A 238 -31.21 6.79 21.85
C SER A 238 -30.67 7.85 22.83
N GLU A 239 -29.49 8.41 22.53
CA GLU A 239 -28.74 9.36 23.37
C GLU A 239 -28.67 10.76 22.73
N SER A 240 -29.45 11.01 21.67
CA SER A 240 -29.36 12.21 20.83
C SER A 240 -30.20 13.40 21.32
N GLN A 241 -30.82 13.35 22.50
CA GLN A 241 -31.77 14.36 22.98
C GLN A 241 -31.18 15.78 22.99
N LEU A 242 -29.95 15.96 23.52
CA LEU A 242 -29.28 17.27 23.55
C LEU A 242 -28.95 17.78 22.15
N SER A 243 -28.45 16.91 21.27
CA SER A 243 -28.05 17.32 19.91
C SER A 243 -29.25 17.68 19.05
N LYS A 244 -30.42 17.14 19.36
CA LYS A 244 -31.67 17.48 18.69
C LYS A 244 -32.17 18.88 19.01
N ILE A 245 -31.80 19.46 20.14
CA ILE A 245 -32.12 20.86 20.47
C ILE A 245 -31.37 21.79 19.51
N ALA A 246 -30.06 21.58 19.35
CA ALA A 246 -29.24 22.35 18.41
C ALA A 246 -29.60 22.09 16.94
N LEU A 247 -30.05 20.87 16.61
CA LEU A 247 -30.59 20.53 15.29
C LEU A 247 -31.90 21.26 15.02
N GLN A 248 -32.85 21.24 15.96
CA GLN A 248 -34.15 21.89 15.85
C GLN A 248 -33.99 23.39 15.63
N TRP A 249 -33.11 24.04 16.41
CA TRP A 249 -32.79 25.45 16.23
C TRP A 249 -32.22 25.74 14.83
N MET A 250 -31.19 24.99 14.40
CA MET A 250 -30.55 25.23 13.09
C MET A 250 -31.51 25.01 11.92
N VAL A 251 -32.34 23.96 11.99
CA VAL A 251 -33.35 23.67 10.95
C VAL A 251 -34.36 24.80 10.87
N CYS A 252 -34.81 25.30 12.01
CA CYS A 252 -35.76 26.41 12.09
C CYS A 252 -35.20 27.71 11.49
N GLU A 253 -33.95 28.06 11.83
CA GLU A 253 -33.26 29.23 11.26
C GLU A 253 -33.04 29.08 9.74
N ALA A 254 -32.68 27.89 9.27
CA ALA A 254 -32.45 27.63 7.86
C ALA A 254 -33.77 27.63 7.04
N GLU A 255 -34.86 27.08 7.59
CA GLU A 255 -36.20 27.12 6.97
C GLU A 255 -36.70 28.56 6.83
N LEU A 256 -36.55 29.37 7.88
CA LEU A 256 -36.88 30.79 7.82
C LEU A 256 -36.08 31.49 6.72
N ALA A 257 -34.82 31.11 6.52
CA ALA A 257 -33.97 31.65 5.46
C ALA A 257 -34.37 31.17 4.05
N GLY A 258 -35.26 30.17 3.92
CA GLY A 258 -35.74 29.64 2.64
C GLY A 258 -35.24 28.25 2.28
N LEU A 259 -34.57 27.54 3.19
CA LEU A 259 -34.20 26.13 3.00
C LEU A 259 -35.46 25.25 3.00
N ARG A 260 -35.60 24.39 1.99
CA ARG A 260 -36.79 23.53 1.85
C ARG A 260 -36.61 22.24 2.63
N ILE A 261 -37.49 22.03 3.61
CA ILE A 261 -37.48 20.86 4.50
C ILE A 261 -38.76 20.04 4.34
N ASP A 262 -38.61 18.72 4.29
CA ASP A 262 -39.71 17.76 4.36
C ASP A 262 -40.27 17.73 5.80
N LYS A 263 -41.49 18.25 5.96
CA LYS A 263 -42.15 18.40 7.26
C LYS A 263 -42.37 17.06 7.97
N ALA A 264 -42.67 15.99 7.24
CA ALA A 264 -42.90 14.67 7.81
C ALA A 264 -41.59 14.09 8.34
N ARG A 265 -40.52 14.14 7.53
CA ARG A 265 -39.19 13.69 7.95
C ARG A 265 -38.62 14.51 9.11
N LYS A 266 -38.87 15.82 9.13
CA LYS A 266 -38.51 16.70 10.24
C LYS A 266 -39.22 16.26 11.52
N ALA A 267 -40.53 16.07 11.49
CA ALA A 267 -41.31 15.61 12.65
C ALA A 267 -40.80 14.25 13.15
N ASP A 268 -40.57 13.30 12.24
CA ASP A 268 -40.02 11.99 12.55
C ASP A 268 -38.66 12.08 13.27
N ILE A 269 -37.69 12.76 12.66
CA ILE A 269 -36.32 12.86 13.19
C ILE A 269 -36.28 13.68 14.48
N LEU A 270 -37.25 14.58 14.73
CA LEU A 270 -37.38 15.29 16.00
C LEU A 270 -38.23 14.53 17.04
N GLY A 271 -38.45 13.22 16.85
CA GLY A 271 -39.04 12.35 17.87
C GLY A 271 -40.49 11.94 17.61
N GLY A 272 -41.04 12.25 16.44
CA GLY A 272 -42.42 11.89 16.06
C GLY A 272 -42.64 10.40 15.83
N LYS A 273 -41.57 9.61 15.62
CA LYS A 273 -41.66 8.14 15.51
C LYS A 273 -40.41 7.42 16.02
N PRO A 274 -40.55 6.19 16.57
CA PRO A 274 -39.39 5.33 16.86
C PRO A 274 -38.55 5.04 15.60
N PRO A 275 -37.22 4.93 15.70
CA PRO A 275 -36.40 4.98 16.92
C PRO A 275 -35.95 6.39 17.34
N TYR A 276 -36.50 7.47 16.74
CA TYR A 276 -36.04 8.83 17.00
C TYR A 276 -36.51 9.35 18.37
N VAL A 277 -35.59 9.87 19.20
CA VAL A 277 -35.92 10.48 20.51
C VAL A 277 -36.34 11.95 20.42
N ALA A 278 -37.13 12.50 21.33
CA ALA A 278 -37.42 13.94 21.30
C ALA A 278 -36.21 14.79 21.78
N PRO A 279 -36.07 16.06 21.34
CA PRO A 279 -35.20 17.01 22.02
C PRO A 279 -35.61 17.17 23.48
N ASP A 280 -34.67 16.99 24.40
CA ASP A 280 -34.93 17.10 25.84
C ASP A 280 -33.70 17.72 26.54
N PRO A 281 -33.81 18.94 27.11
CA PRO A 281 -32.71 19.55 27.84
C PRO A 281 -32.43 18.84 29.15
N LEU A 282 -33.40 18.17 29.78
CA LEU A 282 -33.26 17.56 31.12
C LEU A 282 -32.75 16.11 31.10
N THR A 283 -32.46 15.57 29.91
CA THR A 283 -31.96 14.20 29.73
C THR A 283 -30.76 13.87 30.62
N GLU A 284 -30.72 12.62 31.10
CA GLU A 284 -29.58 12.05 31.82
C GLU A 284 -28.39 11.71 30.89
N ASN A 285 -28.61 11.65 29.57
CA ASN A 285 -27.62 11.25 28.56
C ASN A 285 -26.64 12.38 28.19
N GLN A 286 -26.19 13.19 29.15
CA GLN A 286 -25.10 14.15 28.89
C GLN A 286 -23.76 13.43 28.86
N HIS A 287 -22.97 13.65 27.82
CA HIS A 287 -21.73 12.92 27.63
C HIS A 287 -20.51 13.63 28.23
N GLU A 288 -19.57 12.86 28.77
CA GLU A 288 -18.22 13.34 29.11
C GLU A 288 -17.25 13.03 27.98
N SER A 289 -16.79 14.06 27.26
CA SER A 289 -15.85 13.91 26.16
C SER A 289 -14.39 13.84 26.61
N LEU A 290 -14.04 14.45 27.76
CA LEU A 290 -12.69 14.39 28.33
C LEU A 290 -12.57 13.18 29.27
N LYS A 291 -12.47 11.99 28.68
CA LYS A 291 -12.27 10.74 29.41
C LYS A 291 -11.12 9.91 28.85
N GLY A 292 -10.57 9.03 29.70
CA GLY A 292 -9.50 8.11 29.35
C GLY A 292 -8.31 8.81 28.70
N ALA A 293 -7.96 8.37 27.51
CA ALA A 293 -6.74 8.80 26.82
C ALA A 293 -6.76 10.26 26.33
N TRP A 294 -7.92 10.94 26.30
CA TRP A 294 -7.97 12.39 26.07
C TRP A 294 -7.22 13.20 27.14
N TRP A 295 -7.07 12.67 28.36
CA TRP A 295 -6.24 13.30 29.39
C TRP A 295 -4.76 13.38 29.02
N ILE A 296 -4.27 12.50 28.15
CA ILE A 296 -2.88 12.56 27.65
C ILE A 296 -2.72 13.74 26.70
N ALA A 297 -3.70 13.96 25.82
CA ALA A 297 -3.74 15.11 24.90
C ALA A 297 -3.77 16.46 25.63
N GLU A 298 -4.27 16.51 26.86
CA GLU A 298 -4.32 17.74 27.67
C GLU A 298 -2.94 18.31 28.01
N PHE A 299 -1.90 17.47 28.00
CA PHE A 299 -0.51 17.87 28.25
C PHE A 299 0.16 18.52 27.03
N TRP A 300 -0.50 18.52 25.87
CA TRP A 300 0.08 19.08 24.64
C TRP A 300 0.28 20.61 24.76
N PRO A 301 1.48 21.13 24.49
CA PRO A 301 1.76 22.56 24.56
C PRO A 301 0.98 23.32 23.48
N LYS A 302 0.22 24.34 23.88
CA LYS A 302 -0.54 25.21 22.97
C LYS A 302 0.06 26.59 22.89
N ILE A 303 0.27 27.06 21.67
CA ILE A 303 0.59 28.46 21.43
C ILE A 303 -0.69 29.28 21.59
N PHE A 304 -0.65 30.30 22.43
CA PHE A 304 -1.73 31.27 22.58
C PHE A 304 -1.18 32.69 22.46
N SER A 305 -1.97 33.58 21.86
CA SER A 305 -1.65 35.00 21.79
C SER A 305 -2.27 35.73 22.97
N TYR A 306 -1.51 36.62 23.62
CA TYR A 306 -2.01 37.49 24.67
C TYR A 306 -1.50 38.91 24.48
N PRO A 307 -2.32 39.93 24.79
CA PRO A 307 -1.90 41.31 24.68
C PRO A 307 -0.97 41.64 25.86
N ALA A 308 0.26 42.08 25.57
CA ALA A 308 1.22 42.51 26.58
C ALA A 308 1.33 44.05 26.59
N PRO A 309 1.31 44.71 27.75
CA PRO A 309 1.53 46.14 27.84
C PRO A 309 2.96 46.48 27.39
N VAL A 310 3.11 47.56 26.63
CA VAL A 310 4.39 48.15 26.27
C VAL A 310 4.50 49.46 27.06
N ALA A 311 5.59 49.63 27.81
CA ALA A 311 5.78 50.85 28.61
C ALA A 311 5.79 52.07 27.67
N GLY A 312 4.92 53.05 27.93
CA GLY A 312 4.82 54.28 27.14
C GLY A 312 3.90 54.22 25.89
N GLN A 313 3.18 53.13 25.64
CA GLN A 313 2.21 53.03 24.54
C GLN A 313 0.82 52.60 25.04
N ALA A 314 -0.23 53.28 24.55
CA ALA A 314 -1.61 52.91 24.86
C ALA A 314 -2.00 51.57 24.22
N ASP A 315 -1.41 51.24 23.07
CA ASP A 315 -1.66 50.01 22.35
C ASP A 315 -0.87 48.82 22.91
N ARG A 316 -1.55 47.70 23.09
CA ARG A 316 -0.95 46.46 23.60
C ARG A 316 -0.34 45.67 22.44
N LYS A 317 0.91 45.21 22.62
CA LYS A 317 1.56 44.33 21.63
C LYS A 317 1.17 42.88 21.87
N TRP A 318 0.61 42.23 20.87
CA TRP A 318 0.27 40.79 20.93
C TRP A 318 1.56 39.95 21.00
N LYS A 319 1.74 39.20 22.09
CA LYS A 319 2.82 38.24 22.27
C LYS A 319 2.28 36.82 22.19
N ARG A 320 3.12 35.89 21.70
CA ARG A 320 2.81 34.44 21.71
C ARG A 320 3.42 33.81 22.96
N GLY A 321 2.67 32.94 23.62
CA GLY A 321 3.13 32.13 24.75
C GLY A 321 2.70 30.68 24.59
N ILE A 322 3.32 29.77 25.34
CA ILE A 322 2.96 28.34 25.37
C ILE A 322 2.19 28.03 26.65
N ARG A 323 1.10 27.26 26.55
CA ARG A 323 0.26 26.86 27.68
C ARG A 323 -0.26 25.44 27.51
N ILE A 324 -0.29 24.67 28.59
CA ILE A 324 -0.91 23.34 28.66
C ILE A 324 -2.41 23.47 28.99
N ASN A 325 -3.27 22.57 28.47
CA ASN A 325 -4.72 22.74 28.53
C ASN A 325 -5.35 22.27 29.85
N LEU A 326 -4.92 21.12 30.40
CA LEU A 326 -5.34 20.55 31.69
C LEU A 326 -6.86 20.58 31.95
N GLY A 327 -7.66 20.16 30.99
CA GLY A 327 -9.12 20.06 31.08
C GLY A 327 -9.84 21.41 31.20
N ARG A 328 -9.18 22.51 30.82
CA ARG A 328 -9.74 23.85 30.96
C ARG A 328 -10.98 24.03 30.08
N ALA A 329 -12.08 24.47 30.69
CA ALA A 329 -13.30 24.88 30.00
C ALA A 329 -13.05 25.92 28.90
N ARG A 330 -14.01 26.02 27.97
CA ARG A 330 -13.99 27.05 26.91
C ARG A 330 -14.16 28.44 27.51
N THR A 331 -13.70 29.45 26.79
CA THR A 331 -13.90 30.85 27.16
C THR A 331 -15.10 31.38 26.41
N ILE A 332 -16.13 31.78 27.15
CA ILE A 332 -17.34 32.39 26.62
C ILE A 332 -17.19 33.91 26.77
N PRO A 333 -17.36 34.70 25.69
CA PRO A 333 -17.34 36.16 25.77
C PRO A 333 -18.47 36.71 26.66
N ASN A 334 -18.26 37.87 27.29
CA ASN A 334 -19.37 38.62 27.91
C ASN A 334 -20.32 39.10 26.81
N GLY A 335 -21.63 39.08 27.10
CA GLY A 335 -22.68 39.38 26.13
C GLY A 335 -22.98 38.24 25.16
N ALA A 336 -22.39 37.05 25.33
CA ALA A 336 -22.71 35.90 24.51
C ALA A 336 -24.18 35.48 24.66
N HIS A 337 -24.77 34.97 23.58
CA HIS A 337 -26.11 34.42 23.61
C HIS A 337 -26.05 32.97 24.12
N ILE A 338 -26.86 32.66 25.12
CA ILE A 338 -26.96 31.34 25.76
C ILE A 338 -28.36 30.80 25.49
N HIS A 339 -28.44 29.59 24.93
CA HIS A 339 -29.71 28.95 24.66
C HIS A 339 -30.39 28.47 25.95
N GLN A 340 -31.71 28.50 25.98
CA GLN A 340 -32.55 28.09 27.11
C GLN A 340 -32.19 26.70 27.67
N SER A 341 -31.73 25.77 26.82
CA SER A 341 -31.29 24.44 27.25
C SER A 341 -30.15 24.43 28.29
N VAL A 342 -29.32 25.47 28.35
CA VAL A 342 -28.31 25.62 29.42
C VAL A 342 -28.98 25.99 30.74
N LEU A 343 -29.96 26.90 30.70
CA LEU A 343 -30.68 27.40 31.86
C LEU A 343 -31.62 26.33 32.43
N ASP A 344 -32.39 25.68 31.57
CA ASP A 344 -33.28 24.57 31.94
C ASP A 344 -32.51 23.47 32.67
N ARG A 345 -31.28 23.15 32.21
CA ARG A 345 -30.42 22.18 32.89
C ARG A 345 -29.86 22.69 34.20
N MET A 346 -29.53 23.97 34.32
CA MET A 346 -29.06 24.55 35.58
C MET A 346 -30.13 24.47 36.66
N ASP A 347 -31.39 24.63 36.26
CA ASP A 347 -32.55 24.59 37.16
C ASP A 347 -33.03 23.16 37.43
N GLY A 348 -33.03 22.29 36.40
CA GLY A 348 -33.64 20.96 36.47
C GLY A 348 -32.69 19.77 36.67
N VAL A 349 -31.37 19.91 36.46
CA VAL A 349 -30.39 18.81 36.62
C VAL A 349 -29.48 19.05 37.82
N GLN A 350 -29.58 18.19 38.82
CA GLN A 350 -28.81 18.31 40.06
C GLN A 350 -27.29 18.29 39.77
N GLY A 351 -26.59 19.37 40.16
CA GLY A 351 -25.14 19.47 40.06
C GLY A 351 -24.60 20.05 38.75
N TYR A 352 -25.46 20.33 37.76
CA TYR A 352 -25.04 20.97 36.51
C TYR A 352 -24.80 22.49 36.71
N LYS A 353 -23.53 22.88 36.85
CA LYS A 353 -23.11 24.29 37.04
C LYS A 353 -21.90 24.61 36.15
N PRO A 354 -22.11 25.07 34.90
CA PRO A 354 -21.02 25.35 33.96
C PRO A 354 -20.11 26.47 34.47
N LYS A 355 -18.85 26.14 34.75
CA LYS A 355 -17.86 27.06 35.36
C LYS A 355 -17.39 28.19 34.45
N ASN A 356 -17.76 28.15 33.18
CA ASN A 356 -17.39 29.10 32.14
C ASN A 356 -18.53 30.04 31.74
N LEU A 357 -19.67 30.02 32.44
CA LEU A 357 -20.75 30.96 32.21
C LEU A 357 -20.27 32.39 32.53
N PRO A 358 -20.44 33.36 31.61
CA PRO A 358 -20.00 34.74 31.83
C PRO A 358 -20.92 35.46 32.82
N GLN A 359 -20.45 36.59 33.36
CA GLN A 359 -21.26 37.41 34.29
C GLN A 359 -22.43 38.12 33.59
N GLN A 360 -22.28 38.42 32.30
CA GLN A 360 -23.30 39.04 31.46
C GLN A 360 -23.51 38.15 30.23
N TYR A 361 -24.75 37.72 29.99
CA TYR A 361 -25.18 36.97 28.82
C TYR A 361 -26.62 37.31 28.45
N ILE A 362 -27.01 36.98 27.23
CA ILE A 362 -28.37 37.13 26.73
C ILE A 362 -28.99 35.74 26.64
N ALA A 363 -30.11 35.53 27.34
CA ALA A 363 -30.86 34.27 27.27
C ALA A 363 -31.74 34.25 26.02
N GLU A 364 -31.64 33.19 25.21
CA GLU A 364 -32.48 32.98 24.03
C GLU A 364 -33.48 31.84 24.31
N PRO A 365 -34.80 32.10 24.26
CA PRO A 365 -35.81 31.10 24.58
C PRO A 365 -35.89 30.00 23.52
N GLN A 366 -36.38 28.82 23.90
CA GLN A 366 -36.42 27.60 23.08
C GLN A 366 -37.19 27.77 21.74
N THR A 367 -38.10 28.73 21.66
CA THR A 367 -38.99 28.98 20.50
C THR A 367 -38.58 30.17 19.63
N ALA A 368 -37.50 30.90 19.96
CA ALA A 368 -37.09 32.09 19.21
C ALA A 368 -36.22 31.74 17.98
N CYS A 369 -36.88 31.27 16.92
CA CYS A 369 -36.32 31.39 15.58
C CYS A 369 -36.82 32.71 15.00
N GLU A 370 -35.95 33.72 14.90
CA GLU A 370 -36.30 35.04 14.36
C GLU A 370 -35.28 35.45 13.30
N LEU A 371 -35.77 35.88 12.13
CA LEU A 371 -34.98 36.46 11.03
C LEU A 371 -34.97 37.99 11.02
N ALA A 372 -35.41 38.64 12.11
CA ALA A 372 -35.47 40.10 12.14
C ALA A 372 -34.06 40.71 12.26
N PRO A 373 -33.70 41.71 11.43
CA PRO A 373 -32.43 42.41 11.55
C PRO A 373 -32.38 43.20 12.86
N ARG A 374 -31.31 43.02 13.64
CA ARG A 374 -31.08 43.70 14.92
C ARG A 374 -29.79 44.53 14.85
N PRO A 375 -29.75 45.73 15.46
CA PRO A 375 -28.58 46.60 15.41
C PRO A 375 -27.37 45.97 16.13
N ALA A 376 -26.18 46.16 15.54
CA ALA A 376 -24.91 45.77 16.12
C ALA A 376 -24.61 46.60 17.38
N HIS A 377 -24.84 46.03 18.56
CA HIS A 377 -24.39 46.65 19.81
C HIS A 377 -22.98 46.22 20.18
N GLY A 378 -22.05 47.17 20.10
CA GLY A 378 -20.70 47.04 20.63
C GLY A 378 -20.63 47.30 22.14
N GLN A 379 -19.68 46.64 22.80
CA GLN A 379 -18.72 47.26 23.71
C GLN A 379 -17.44 46.39 23.83
N PRO A 380 -16.24 46.99 23.94
CA PRO A 380 -14.99 46.26 24.07
C PRO A 380 -14.76 45.74 25.50
N ILE A 381 -14.33 44.48 25.61
CA ILE A 381 -14.08 43.78 26.88
C ILE A 381 -12.79 44.29 27.56
N ALA A 382 -12.92 44.72 28.82
CA ALA A 382 -11.81 45.09 29.70
C ALA A 382 -10.97 43.87 30.15
N ALA A 383 -9.70 44.10 30.46
CA ALA A 383 -8.69 43.07 30.72
C ALA A 383 -8.75 42.49 32.15
N PRO A 384 -8.41 41.19 32.33
CA PRO A 384 -8.46 40.56 33.65
C PRO A 384 -7.25 40.94 34.54
N PRO A 385 -7.38 40.83 35.88
CA PRO A 385 -6.35 41.24 36.83
C PRO A 385 -5.17 40.25 36.91
N LYS A 386 -4.00 40.77 37.33
CA LYS A 386 -2.73 40.04 37.45
C LYS A 386 -2.77 39.00 38.58
N ARG A 387 -2.25 37.79 38.34
CA ARG A 387 -2.00 36.75 39.36
C ARG A 387 -0.52 36.72 39.80
N PRO A 388 -0.19 36.23 41.01
CA PRO A 388 1.10 36.44 41.66
C PRO A 388 2.27 35.61 41.10
N LEU A 389 3.48 36.04 41.46
CA LEU A 389 4.77 35.83 40.80
C LEU A 389 5.37 34.40 40.86
N LEU A 390 4.80 33.45 41.63
CA LEU A 390 5.48 32.19 41.96
C LEU A 390 5.08 30.92 41.17
N ARG A 391 4.36 31.03 40.05
CA ARG A 391 4.10 29.88 39.14
C ARG A 391 4.60 30.16 37.73
N ARG A 392 5.93 30.29 37.56
CA ARG A 392 6.52 30.47 36.23
C ARG A 392 6.49 29.13 35.45
N PRO A 393 5.73 29.02 34.35
CA PRO A 393 5.50 27.77 33.61
C PRO A 393 6.71 27.28 32.81
N SER A 394 7.83 28.01 32.77
CA SER A 394 9.00 27.73 31.94
C SER A 394 9.78 26.48 32.39
N ILE A 395 9.92 26.22 33.69
CA ILE A 395 10.72 25.10 34.22
C ILE A 395 9.96 23.78 34.10
N VAL A 396 8.67 23.77 34.45
CA VAL A 396 7.79 22.59 34.28
C VAL A 396 7.63 22.23 32.79
N SER A 397 7.63 23.22 31.89
CA SER A 397 7.55 22.99 30.44
C SER A 397 8.84 22.41 29.86
N ALA A 398 10.01 22.73 30.41
CA ALA A 398 11.30 22.18 29.96
C ALA A 398 11.46 20.70 30.34
N LEU A 399 11.10 20.33 31.57
CA LEU A 399 11.12 18.93 32.02
C LEU A 399 10.09 18.07 31.27
N ALA A 400 8.90 18.60 31.00
CA ALA A 400 7.89 17.91 30.19
C ALA A 400 8.30 17.75 28.71
N LEU A 401 9.01 18.73 28.13
CA LEU A 401 9.57 18.63 26.78
C LEU A 401 10.61 17.51 26.69
N LEU A 402 11.48 17.39 27.69
CA LEU A 402 12.45 16.29 27.79
C LEU A 402 11.75 14.93 27.92
N SER A 403 10.65 14.83 28.68
CA SER A 403 9.85 13.60 28.76
C SER A 403 9.16 13.25 27.44
N VAL A 404 8.67 14.23 26.67
CA VAL A 404 8.07 14.00 25.33
C VAL A 404 9.13 13.56 24.32
N ILE A 405 10.33 14.16 24.35
CA ILE A 405 11.47 13.72 23.54
C ILE A 405 11.87 12.29 23.95
N GLY A 406 11.91 11.98 25.25
CA GLY A 406 12.19 10.65 25.77
C GLY A 406 11.17 9.60 25.30
N ILE A 407 9.87 9.90 25.38
CA ILE A 407 8.81 9.00 24.90
C ILE A 407 8.87 8.85 23.37
N GLY A 408 9.11 9.94 22.63
CA GLY A 408 9.32 9.89 21.18
C GLY A 408 10.50 9.01 20.80
N ALA A 409 11.63 9.13 21.51
CA ALA A 409 12.80 8.29 21.34
C ALA A 409 12.49 6.82 21.65
N VAL A 410 11.71 6.53 22.71
CA VAL A 410 11.27 5.15 23.05
C VAL A 410 10.34 4.58 21.98
N ILE A 411 9.40 5.35 21.45
CA ILE A 411 8.49 4.90 20.37
C ILE A 411 9.28 4.61 19.09
N ILE A 412 10.18 5.52 18.72
CA ILE A 412 11.07 5.33 17.57
C ILE A 412 11.96 4.11 17.80
N ALA A 413 12.50 3.91 19.00
CA ALA A 413 13.28 2.73 19.34
C ALA A 413 12.45 1.44 19.23
N ILE A 414 11.23 1.40 19.77
CA ILE A 414 10.32 0.25 19.66
C ILE A 414 9.96 -0.03 18.20
N PHE A 415 9.63 1.01 17.42
CA PHE A 415 9.32 0.86 15.99
C PHE A 415 10.54 0.34 15.21
N THR A 416 11.73 0.84 15.52
CA THR A 416 12.99 0.42 14.89
C THR A 416 13.31 -1.04 15.25
N LEU A 417 13.18 -1.42 16.53
CA LEU A 417 13.45 -2.78 17.00
C LEU A 417 12.43 -3.80 16.45
N LYS A 418 11.16 -3.39 16.29
CA LYS A 418 10.11 -4.28 15.77
C LYS A 418 10.07 -4.37 14.24
N ASN A 419 10.67 -3.42 13.52
CA ASN A 419 10.66 -3.38 12.05
C ASN A 419 12.09 -3.42 11.46
N SER A 420 13.09 -3.89 12.21
CA SER A 420 14.40 -4.20 11.67
C SER A 420 14.36 -5.59 11.04
N LEU A 421 14.52 -5.66 9.71
CA LEU A 421 14.58 -6.92 9.00
C LEU A 421 16.01 -7.46 9.06
N LYS A 422 16.20 -8.62 9.69
CA LYS A 422 17.51 -9.28 9.73
C LYS A 422 17.73 -10.05 8.43
N VAL A 423 18.81 -9.72 7.75
CA VAL A 423 19.31 -10.45 6.58
C VAL A 423 20.72 -10.98 6.87
N PRO A 424 21.09 -12.14 6.30
CA PRO A 424 22.45 -12.65 6.29
C PRO A 424 23.46 -11.59 5.92
N ARG A 425 24.53 -11.49 6.70
CA ARG A 425 25.73 -10.78 6.28
C ARG A 425 26.67 -11.78 5.63
N VAL A 426 26.52 -11.94 4.31
CA VAL A 426 27.40 -12.79 3.53
C VAL A 426 28.48 -11.93 2.92
N GLU A 427 29.74 -12.23 3.20
CA GLU A 427 30.85 -11.60 2.51
C GLU A 427 31.01 -12.26 1.14
N ARG A 428 30.55 -11.58 0.09
CA ARG A 428 30.70 -12.06 -1.28
C ARG A 428 32.19 -12.05 -1.66
N PRO A 429 32.76 -13.18 -2.11
CA PRO A 429 34.13 -13.21 -2.59
C PRO A 429 34.34 -12.25 -3.78
N THR A 430 35.49 -11.61 -3.85
CA THR A 430 35.79 -10.60 -4.88
C THR A 430 36.18 -11.21 -6.23
N GLU A 431 36.72 -12.43 -6.24
CA GLU A 431 37.09 -13.15 -7.47
C GLU A 431 35.85 -13.85 -8.04
N VAL A 432 35.31 -13.34 -9.16
CA VAL A 432 34.18 -13.98 -9.85
C VAL A 432 34.71 -15.02 -10.82
N ALA A 433 34.29 -16.27 -10.64
CA ALA A 433 34.58 -17.36 -11.57
C ALA A 433 33.42 -17.52 -12.55
N TRP A 434 33.67 -17.21 -13.81
CA TRP A 434 32.71 -17.38 -14.90
C TRP A 434 32.86 -18.76 -15.53
N LEU A 435 31.80 -19.55 -15.54
CA LEU A 435 31.79 -20.87 -16.14
C LEU A 435 31.48 -20.79 -17.65
N PRO A 436 32.11 -21.63 -18.49
CA PRO A 436 31.80 -21.67 -19.91
C PRO A 436 30.42 -22.30 -20.13
N GLN A 437 29.41 -21.47 -20.46
CA GLN A 437 28.02 -21.90 -20.68
C GLN A 437 27.46 -21.47 -22.05
N ASN A 438 28.33 -21.22 -23.04
CA ASN A 438 27.96 -20.85 -24.42
C ASN A 438 27.17 -19.54 -24.56
N TRP A 439 27.46 -18.57 -23.69
CA TRP A 439 27.03 -17.19 -23.85
C TRP A 439 28.21 -16.23 -23.97
N THR A 440 28.09 -15.29 -24.90
CA THR A 440 28.94 -14.09 -24.90
C THR A 440 28.59 -13.21 -23.70
N GLU A 441 29.46 -12.24 -23.39
CA GLU A 441 29.16 -11.24 -22.36
C GLU A 441 27.91 -10.40 -22.70
N GLU A 442 27.73 -10.07 -23.98
CA GLU A 442 26.56 -9.33 -24.45
C GLU A 442 25.26 -10.12 -24.25
N GLN A 443 25.25 -11.41 -24.62
CA GLN A 443 24.10 -12.28 -24.41
C GLN A 443 23.72 -12.40 -22.93
N ARG A 444 24.71 -12.54 -22.05
CA ARG A 444 24.50 -12.54 -20.58
C ARG A 444 23.84 -11.26 -20.11
N ARG A 445 24.36 -10.10 -20.51
CA ARG A 445 23.80 -8.79 -20.10
C ARG A 445 22.37 -8.60 -20.56
N ARG A 446 22.04 -9.01 -21.80
CA ARG A 446 20.66 -9.01 -22.30
C ARG A 446 19.76 -9.92 -21.47
N TYR A 447 20.16 -11.17 -21.22
CA TYR A 447 19.40 -12.08 -20.35
C TYR A 447 19.16 -11.50 -18.95
N TYR A 448 20.16 -10.86 -18.35
CA TYR A 448 20.08 -10.30 -16.99
C TYR A 448 19.12 -9.11 -16.85
N HIS A 449 19.00 -8.26 -17.87
CA HIS A 449 18.40 -6.93 -17.73
C HIS A 449 17.32 -6.59 -18.77
N THR A 450 16.97 -7.50 -19.68
CA THR A 450 15.84 -7.29 -20.60
C THR A 450 14.50 -7.28 -19.86
N ALA A 451 13.75 -6.18 -20.00
CA ALA A 451 12.47 -5.99 -19.31
C ALA A 451 11.38 -6.94 -19.83
N GLN A 452 10.55 -7.46 -18.94
CA GLN A 452 9.45 -8.39 -19.26
C GLN A 452 8.05 -7.77 -19.07
N GLY A 453 7.99 -6.49 -18.73
CA GLY A 453 6.73 -5.78 -18.47
C GLY A 453 6.32 -5.72 -17.00
N SER A 454 7.17 -6.20 -16.08
CA SER A 454 6.88 -6.25 -14.66
C SER A 454 7.00 -4.89 -13.99
N GLU A 455 6.13 -4.62 -13.01
CA GLU A 455 6.15 -3.38 -12.23
C GLU A 455 6.38 -3.69 -10.75
N LEU A 456 7.57 -3.32 -10.24
CA LEU A 456 7.86 -3.32 -8.81
C LEU A 456 7.55 -1.94 -8.20
N LEU A 457 8.13 -0.87 -8.78
CA LEU A 457 7.89 0.53 -8.42
C LEU A 457 8.46 1.46 -9.51
N PRO A 458 8.16 2.78 -9.49
CA PRO A 458 8.81 3.73 -10.37
C PRO A 458 10.33 3.69 -10.25
N TYR A 459 11.04 3.68 -11.39
CA TYR A 459 12.49 3.45 -11.44
C TYR A 459 13.28 4.47 -10.60
N ALA A 460 12.94 5.75 -10.76
CA ALA A 460 13.57 6.84 -10.01
C ALA A 460 13.37 6.73 -8.49
N TRP A 461 12.26 6.12 -8.04
CA TRP A 461 12.02 5.94 -6.61
C TRP A 461 12.99 4.93 -6.04
N PHE A 462 13.20 3.80 -6.71
CA PHE A 462 14.12 2.77 -6.24
C PHE A 462 15.55 3.31 -6.06
N LEU A 463 16.02 4.12 -7.01
CA LEU A 463 17.33 4.78 -6.93
C LEU A 463 17.43 5.76 -5.75
N ALA A 464 16.31 6.40 -5.38
CA ALA A 464 16.27 7.41 -4.32
C ALA A 464 16.04 6.82 -2.92
N LEU A 465 15.48 5.61 -2.81
CA LEU A 465 15.13 4.97 -1.54
C LEU A 465 16.37 4.72 -0.66
N GLU A 466 16.16 4.85 0.64
CA GLU A 466 17.14 4.55 1.68
C GLU A 466 16.74 3.29 2.45
N GLN A 467 17.72 2.56 2.98
CA GLN A 467 17.48 1.37 3.79
C GLN A 467 16.56 1.67 5.01
N PRO A 468 15.64 0.78 5.40
CA PRO A 468 14.65 1.00 6.46
C PRO A 468 15.24 0.86 7.87
N ARG A 469 16.23 1.71 8.21
CA ARG A 469 16.91 1.72 9.50
C ARG A 469 16.93 3.12 10.10
N LEU A 470 16.89 3.19 11.43
CA LEU A 470 17.00 4.45 12.15
C LEU A 470 18.42 5.01 12.01
N THR A 471 18.52 6.25 11.51
CA THR A 471 19.78 7.01 11.47
C THR A 471 19.49 8.45 11.85
N ILE A 472 20.45 9.10 12.52
CA ILE A 472 20.33 10.53 12.88
C ILE A 472 20.48 11.42 11.63
N THR A 473 21.20 10.94 10.61
CA THR A 473 21.47 11.65 9.36
C THR A 473 20.71 11.02 8.18
N SER A 474 21.39 10.23 7.35
CA SER A 474 20.85 9.47 6.22
C SER A 474 21.21 8.00 6.38
N ALA A 475 20.32 7.12 5.92
CA ALA A 475 20.69 5.72 5.74
C ALA A 475 21.30 5.52 4.35
N PRO A 476 22.12 4.47 4.17
CA PRO A 476 22.65 4.13 2.86
C PRO A 476 21.53 3.83 1.86
N PRO A 477 21.82 3.93 0.55
CA PRO A 477 20.86 3.60 -0.50
C PRO A 477 20.29 2.20 -0.32
N PHE A 478 19.00 2.03 -0.61
CA PHE A 478 18.35 0.74 -0.59
C PHE A 478 19.01 -0.24 -1.57
N ARG A 479 19.38 0.25 -2.76
CA ARG A 479 20.04 -0.53 -3.82
C ARG A 479 21.50 -0.94 -3.54
N GLN A 480 22.06 -0.59 -2.38
CA GLN A 480 23.48 -0.87 -2.10
C GLN A 480 23.75 -2.38 -2.18
N ASP A 481 24.77 -2.78 -2.93
CA ASP A 481 25.11 -4.19 -3.21
C ASP A 481 25.16 -5.06 -1.97
N SER A 482 25.84 -4.62 -0.91
CA SER A 482 25.95 -5.39 0.34
C SER A 482 24.61 -5.62 1.03
N TYR A 483 23.64 -4.72 0.85
CA TYR A 483 22.29 -4.90 1.35
C TYR A 483 21.46 -5.84 0.47
N MET A 484 21.58 -5.69 -0.85
CA MET A 484 20.92 -6.54 -1.84
C MET A 484 21.40 -8.01 -1.77
N GLN A 485 22.69 -8.22 -1.52
CA GLN A 485 23.30 -9.52 -1.27
C GLN A 485 22.70 -10.24 -0.06
N GLY A 486 22.25 -9.50 0.96
CA GLY A 486 21.53 -10.07 2.11
C GLY A 486 20.21 -10.73 1.71
N PHE A 487 19.59 -10.32 0.60
CA PHE A 487 18.44 -11.00 0.02
C PHE A 487 18.83 -12.03 -1.05
N GLY A 488 20.12 -12.28 -1.22
CA GLY A 488 20.67 -13.22 -2.20
C GLY A 488 20.87 -12.66 -3.60
N PHE A 489 20.51 -11.40 -3.86
CA PHE A 489 20.70 -10.82 -5.20
C PHE A 489 22.19 -10.70 -5.53
N ILE A 490 22.48 -10.80 -6.83
CA ILE A 490 23.84 -10.82 -7.33
C ILE A 490 24.18 -9.45 -7.90
N PRO A 491 25.16 -8.72 -7.35
CA PRO A 491 25.58 -7.44 -7.90
C PRO A 491 26.04 -7.57 -9.34
N ASP A 492 25.79 -6.54 -10.14
CA ASP A 492 26.28 -6.44 -11.51
C ASP A 492 26.80 -5.03 -11.84
N SER A 493 27.56 -4.93 -12.91
CA SER A 493 28.18 -3.68 -13.36
C SER A 493 27.23 -2.87 -14.25
N SER A 494 27.49 -1.56 -14.36
CA SER A 494 26.71 -0.72 -15.25
C SER A 494 26.94 -1.07 -16.73
N SER A 495 25.87 -1.12 -17.51
CA SER A 495 25.89 -1.28 -18.97
C SER A 495 24.84 -0.39 -19.65
N THR A 496 24.68 -0.50 -20.97
CA THR A 496 23.60 0.18 -21.70
C THR A 496 22.22 -0.26 -21.21
N GLU A 497 22.06 -1.56 -20.96
CA GLU A 497 20.83 -2.20 -20.47
C GLU A 497 20.63 -2.01 -18.95
N ASN A 498 21.72 -1.76 -18.22
CA ASN A 498 21.73 -1.57 -16.78
C ASN A 498 22.53 -0.30 -16.38
N PRO A 499 22.04 0.90 -16.70
CA PRO A 499 22.84 2.14 -16.56
C PRO A 499 23.23 2.46 -15.11
N ASP A 500 22.45 2.00 -14.14
CA ASP A 500 22.67 2.29 -12.71
C ASP A 500 23.36 1.16 -11.93
N GLY A 501 23.81 0.09 -12.61
CA GLY A 501 24.49 -1.06 -12.00
C GLY A 501 23.60 -1.78 -10.98
N LEU A 502 22.35 -2.06 -11.36
CA LEU A 502 21.40 -2.81 -10.54
C LEU A 502 21.75 -4.30 -10.52
N PRO A 503 21.35 -5.06 -9.49
CA PRO A 503 21.62 -6.49 -9.42
C PRO A 503 21.02 -7.27 -10.61
N VAL A 504 21.57 -8.44 -10.89
CA VAL A 504 21.05 -9.36 -11.91
C VAL A 504 19.55 -9.59 -11.70
N GLY A 505 18.78 -9.49 -12.78
CA GLY A 505 17.33 -9.69 -12.77
C GLY A 505 16.51 -8.45 -12.44
N PHE A 506 17.13 -7.29 -12.28
CA PHE A 506 16.44 -6.00 -12.24
C PHE A 506 16.49 -5.32 -13.60
N ALA A 507 15.33 -4.94 -14.14
CA ALA A 507 15.25 -4.30 -15.45
C ALA A 507 14.58 -2.93 -15.36
N ARG A 508 15.16 -1.97 -16.06
CA ARG A 508 14.51 -0.69 -16.34
C ARG A 508 13.55 -0.89 -17.52
N ASP A 509 12.31 -0.48 -17.36
CA ASP A 509 11.31 -0.53 -18.42
C ASP A 509 10.82 0.88 -18.77
N ASP A 510 11.26 1.37 -19.93
CA ASP A 510 10.81 2.65 -20.50
C ASP A 510 9.55 2.49 -21.38
N ARG A 511 9.12 1.25 -21.68
CA ARG A 511 7.94 0.95 -22.53
C ARG A 511 6.67 0.72 -21.71
N PHE A 512 6.76 0.70 -20.39
CA PHE A 512 5.63 0.44 -19.51
C PHE A 512 4.49 1.48 -19.65
N VAL A 513 3.29 0.99 -19.94
CA VAL A 513 2.04 1.74 -19.96
C VAL A 513 1.04 1.01 -19.06
N ASP A 514 0.57 1.68 -18.01
CA ASP A 514 -0.38 1.06 -17.08
C ASP A 514 -1.71 0.76 -17.82
N PRO A 515 -2.17 -0.51 -17.85
CA PRO A 515 -3.29 -0.92 -18.70
C PRO A 515 -4.66 -0.51 -18.14
N TYR A 516 -4.72 0.06 -16.94
CA TYR A 516 -5.95 0.57 -16.33
C TYR A 516 -6.09 2.09 -16.52
N THR A 517 -4.97 2.82 -16.59
CA THR A 517 -4.94 4.29 -16.64
C THR A 517 -4.42 4.85 -17.96
N GLY A 518 -3.73 4.04 -18.77
CA GLY A 518 -3.03 4.48 -19.97
C GLY A 518 -1.79 5.33 -19.69
N GLN A 519 -1.38 5.46 -18.42
CA GLN A 519 -0.24 6.31 -18.06
C GLN A 519 1.08 5.62 -18.40
N ARG A 520 1.93 6.30 -19.18
CA ARG A 520 3.31 5.88 -19.43
C ARG A 520 4.20 6.26 -18.25
N ASN A 521 4.93 5.29 -17.72
CA ASN A 521 5.87 5.49 -16.61
C ASN A 521 7.18 4.73 -16.89
N VAL A 522 8.30 5.25 -16.39
CA VAL A 522 9.54 4.47 -16.33
C VAL A 522 9.54 3.69 -15.02
N VAL A 523 9.47 2.37 -15.12
CA VAL A 523 9.36 1.49 -13.95
C VAL A 523 10.56 0.59 -13.82
N LEU A 524 10.76 0.10 -12.60
CA LEU A 524 11.68 -0.99 -12.30
C LEU A 524 10.88 -2.29 -12.22
N GLY A 525 11.31 -3.31 -12.94
CA GLY A 525 10.76 -4.66 -12.90
C GLY A 525 11.76 -5.69 -12.39
N ILE A 526 11.24 -6.82 -11.92
CA ILE A 526 12.02 -8.05 -11.70
C ILE A 526 11.82 -8.95 -12.91
N THR A 527 12.89 -9.56 -13.42
CA THR A 527 12.86 -10.47 -14.56
C THR A 527 13.14 -11.92 -14.12
N CYS A 528 12.88 -12.88 -15.01
CA CYS A 528 13.19 -14.29 -14.78
C CYS A 528 14.66 -14.52 -14.38
N ALA A 529 15.61 -13.68 -14.82
CA ALA A 529 17.02 -13.82 -14.48
C ALA A 529 17.30 -13.64 -12.98
N ALA A 530 16.44 -12.96 -12.22
CA ALA A 530 16.57 -12.87 -10.76
C ALA A 530 16.45 -14.25 -10.11
N CYS A 531 15.50 -15.07 -10.59
CA CYS A 531 15.23 -16.41 -10.08
C CYS A 531 16.15 -17.45 -10.70
N HIS A 532 16.56 -17.25 -11.95
CA HIS A 532 17.25 -18.22 -12.81
C HIS A 532 18.70 -17.83 -13.15
N THR A 533 19.34 -17.04 -12.29
CA THR A 533 20.80 -16.88 -12.27
C THR A 533 21.34 -17.17 -10.88
N GLY A 534 22.25 -18.14 -10.78
CA GLY A 534 22.84 -18.61 -9.54
C GLY A 534 24.24 -18.05 -9.26
N GLU A 535 24.60 -18.01 -7.99
CA GLU A 535 25.99 -17.76 -7.57
C GLU A 535 26.30 -18.58 -6.31
N LEU A 536 27.37 -19.37 -6.35
CA LEU A 536 27.84 -20.22 -5.26
C LEU A 536 29.23 -19.80 -4.79
N PHE A 537 29.50 -19.90 -3.49
CA PHE A 537 30.76 -19.46 -2.89
C PHE A 537 31.62 -20.65 -2.48
N PHE A 538 32.88 -20.65 -2.91
CA PHE A 538 33.87 -21.64 -2.49
C PHE A 538 35.26 -21.00 -2.38
N GLY A 539 35.87 -21.08 -1.19
CA GLY A 539 37.13 -20.41 -0.91
C GLY A 539 37.03 -18.90 -1.15
N ARG A 540 37.85 -18.37 -2.08
CA ARG A 540 37.84 -16.95 -2.46
C ARG A 540 37.04 -16.66 -3.73
N LYS A 541 36.31 -17.64 -4.28
CA LYS A 541 35.63 -17.50 -5.57
C LYS A 541 34.11 -17.44 -5.41
N ALA A 542 33.50 -16.50 -6.14
CA ALA A 542 32.07 -16.46 -6.40
C ALA A 542 31.82 -17.07 -7.79
N ILE A 543 31.32 -18.30 -7.83
CA ILE A 543 31.10 -19.08 -9.05
C ILE A 543 29.75 -18.69 -9.63
N ARG A 544 29.76 -18.07 -10.82
CA ARG A 544 28.54 -17.68 -11.53
C ARG A 544 27.95 -18.86 -12.28
N ILE A 545 26.63 -19.02 -12.17
CA ILE A 545 25.87 -20.06 -12.85
C ILE A 545 24.72 -19.42 -13.63
N ASP A 546 24.91 -19.30 -14.93
CA ASP A 546 23.92 -18.77 -15.85
C ASP A 546 22.79 -19.79 -16.08
N ALA A 547 21.55 -19.31 -16.21
CA ALA A 547 20.35 -20.15 -16.34
C ALA A 547 20.16 -21.19 -15.22
N GLY A 548 20.83 -21.01 -14.08
CA GLY A 548 20.77 -21.88 -12.91
C GLY A 548 19.96 -21.29 -11.75
N PRO A 549 19.67 -22.08 -10.71
CA PRO A 549 18.87 -21.61 -9.58
C PRO A 549 19.58 -20.50 -8.81
N SER A 550 18.86 -19.41 -8.58
CA SER A 550 19.28 -18.36 -7.64
C SER A 550 19.05 -18.80 -6.18
N LEU A 551 19.71 -18.12 -5.26
CA LEU A 551 19.47 -18.25 -3.82
C LEU A 551 18.95 -16.92 -3.26
N ILE A 552 17.88 -16.38 -3.85
CA ILE A 552 17.24 -15.12 -3.42
C ILE A 552 16.05 -15.37 -2.48
N ASP A 553 15.77 -14.42 -1.60
CA ASP A 553 14.56 -14.40 -0.75
C ASP A 553 13.67 -13.22 -1.14
N LEU A 554 12.72 -13.48 -2.05
CA LEU A 554 11.80 -12.47 -2.58
C LEU A 554 10.81 -11.96 -1.53
N GLN A 555 10.43 -12.80 -0.56
CA GLN A 555 9.49 -12.43 0.50
C GLN A 555 10.12 -11.37 1.41
N LYS A 556 11.33 -11.64 1.93
CA LYS A 556 12.07 -10.67 2.76
C LYS A 556 12.42 -9.40 1.99
N PHE A 557 12.79 -9.52 0.71
CA PHE A 557 13.07 -8.35 -0.13
C PHE A 557 11.84 -7.43 -0.25
N THR A 558 10.68 -8.00 -0.54
CA THR A 558 9.43 -7.23 -0.68
C THR A 558 9.02 -6.57 0.65
N GLU A 559 9.21 -7.27 1.77
CA GLU A 559 9.03 -6.70 3.11
C GLU A 559 9.96 -5.50 3.37
N ALA A 560 11.26 -5.65 3.04
CA ALA A 560 12.25 -4.60 3.22
C ALA A 560 11.98 -3.38 2.34
N LEU A 561 11.59 -3.59 1.08
CA LEU A 561 11.19 -2.53 0.16
C LEU A 561 9.99 -1.76 0.72
N GLY A 562 9.00 -2.48 1.27
CA GLY A 562 7.84 -1.87 1.90
C GLY A 562 8.12 -1.03 3.10
N LEU A 563 9.01 -1.52 3.95
CA LEU A 563 9.53 -0.74 5.06
C LEU A 563 10.26 0.50 4.51
N ALA A 564 11.12 0.39 3.50
CA ALA A 564 11.85 1.53 2.95
C ALA A 564 10.91 2.64 2.44
N VAL A 565 9.86 2.28 1.71
CA VAL A 565 8.81 3.21 1.24
C VAL A 565 8.03 3.79 2.43
N THR A 566 7.65 2.96 3.40
CA THR A 566 6.92 3.38 4.61
C THR A 566 7.71 4.41 5.42
N TRP A 567 8.99 4.13 5.69
CA TRP A 567 9.90 5.06 6.37
C TRP A 567 10.02 6.37 5.58
N THR A 568 10.19 6.28 4.25
CA THR A 568 10.28 7.44 3.37
C THR A 568 9.01 8.30 3.42
N TYR A 569 7.83 7.69 3.55
CA TYR A 569 6.59 8.42 3.67
C TYR A 569 6.44 9.11 5.04
N TYR A 570 6.66 8.39 6.14
CA TYR A 570 6.37 8.90 7.49
C TYR A 570 7.46 9.80 8.08
N ASP A 571 8.72 9.65 7.68
CA ASP A 571 9.82 10.53 8.09
C ASP A 571 9.89 11.76 7.14
N PRO A 572 9.59 12.98 7.62
CA PRO A 572 9.57 14.17 6.77
C PRO A 572 10.96 14.57 6.25
N VAL A 573 12.03 14.26 7.00
CA VAL A 573 13.40 14.60 6.61
C VAL A 573 13.87 13.63 5.52
N ARG A 574 13.61 12.32 5.70
CA ARG A 574 13.85 11.32 4.66
C ARG A 574 13.03 11.59 3.41
N PHE A 575 11.74 11.93 3.57
CA PHE A 575 10.88 12.28 2.43
C PHE A 575 11.45 13.46 1.63
N HIS A 576 11.97 14.49 2.31
CA HIS A 576 12.55 15.64 1.62
C HIS A 576 13.78 15.26 0.81
N ARG A 577 14.69 14.43 1.36
CA ARG A 577 15.85 13.91 0.60
C ARG A 577 15.42 13.05 -0.59
N PHE A 578 14.41 12.20 -0.39
CA PHE A 578 13.82 11.39 -1.46
C PHE A 578 13.25 12.27 -2.57
N ALA A 579 12.45 13.30 -2.22
CA ALA A 579 11.89 14.24 -3.18
C ALA A 579 12.97 15.00 -3.96
N ASN A 580 14.03 15.47 -3.29
CA ASN A 580 15.16 16.12 -3.96
C ASN A 580 15.87 15.20 -4.97
N LYS A 581 15.99 13.90 -4.67
CA LYS A 581 16.58 12.92 -5.60
C LYS A 581 15.67 12.57 -6.77
N VAL A 582 14.36 12.47 -6.54
CA VAL A 582 13.38 12.07 -7.57
C VAL A 582 13.00 13.22 -8.49
N LEU A 583 12.80 14.42 -7.94
CA LEU A 583 12.29 15.59 -8.67
C LEU A 583 13.39 16.60 -9.03
N GLY A 584 14.61 16.42 -8.51
CA GLY A 584 15.69 17.40 -8.57
C GLY A 584 15.66 18.42 -7.43
N PRO A 585 16.73 19.21 -7.21
CA PRO A 585 16.83 20.14 -6.08
C PRO A 585 15.89 21.36 -6.19
N ASP A 586 15.51 21.77 -7.39
CA ASP A 586 14.73 22.99 -7.65
C ASP A 586 13.22 22.72 -7.88
N HIS A 587 12.72 21.57 -7.44
CA HIS A 587 11.32 21.18 -7.65
C HIS A 587 10.34 22.06 -6.89
N SER A 588 9.13 22.24 -7.44
CA SER A 588 8.11 23.07 -6.79
C SER A 588 7.51 22.35 -5.58
N HIS A 589 6.96 23.12 -4.63
CA HIS A 589 6.21 22.53 -3.52
C HIS A 589 4.98 21.72 -4.01
N ALA A 590 4.43 22.05 -5.19
CA ALA A 590 3.33 21.28 -5.78
C ALA A 590 3.80 19.88 -6.19
N ASP A 591 4.95 19.75 -6.83
CA ASP A 591 5.54 18.47 -7.24
C ASP A 591 5.86 17.61 -6.01
N GLN A 592 6.36 18.23 -4.95
CA GLN A 592 6.61 17.55 -3.68
C GLN A 592 5.32 16.97 -3.07
N VAL A 593 4.20 17.71 -3.14
CA VAL A 593 2.88 17.25 -2.68
C VAL A 593 2.35 16.12 -3.56
N LEU A 594 2.49 16.24 -4.88
CA LEU A 594 2.07 15.19 -5.82
C LEU A 594 2.87 13.90 -5.62
N LEU A 595 4.19 13.99 -5.47
CA LEU A 595 5.05 12.85 -5.15
C LEU A 595 4.65 12.20 -3.83
N ARG A 596 4.33 13.00 -2.80
CA ARG A 596 3.87 12.46 -1.51
C ARG A 596 2.53 11.74 -1.64
N ARG A 597 1.62 12.24 -2.48
CA ARG A 597 0.33 11.59 -2.78
C ARG A 597 0.54 10.29 -3.55
N ALA A 598 1.41 10.28 -4.56
CA ALA A 598 1.77 9.08 -5.30
C ALA A 598 2.37 8.01 -4.37
N LEU A 599 3.29 8.41 -3.47
CA LEU A 599 3.90 7.50 -2.49
C LEU A 599 2.85 6.93 -1.53
N LYS A 600 1.89 7.76 -1.11
CA LYS A 600 0.74 7.31 -0.31
C LYS A 600 -0.14 6.33 -1.08
N TYR A 601 -0.46 6.64 -2.33
CA TYR A 601 -1.28 5.77 -3.18
C TYR A 601 -0.63 4.39 -3.31
N TYR A 602 0.66 4.35 -3.64
CA TYR A 602 1.44 3.09 -3.70
C TYR A 602 1.42 2.31 -2.37
N LEU A 603 1.54 3.00 -1.22
CA LEU A 603 1.40 2.36 0.09
C LEU A 603 -0.03 1.86 0.39
N ASP A 604 -1.05 2.54 -0.11
CA ASP A 604 -2.44 2.17 0.10
C ASP A 604 -2.90 1.05 -0.85
N THR A 605 -2.32 0.93 -2.05
CA THR A 605 -2.64 -0.11 -3.03
C THR A 605 -1.71 -1.32 -2.91
N SER A 606 -0.44 -1.18 -3.29
CA SER A 606 0.55 -2.26 -3.38
C SER A 606 0.83 -2.92 -2.03
N PHE A 607 0.79 -2.16 -0.93
CA PHE A 607 1.00 -2.72 0.41
C PHE A 607 -0.26 -3.24 1.10
N THR A 608 -1.45 -2.88 0.63
CA THR A 608 -2.70 -3.46 1.14
C THR A 608 -2.85 -4.89 0.64
N GLU A 609 -2.54 -5.16 -0.64
CA GLU A 609 -2.52 -6.52 -1.19
C GLU A 609 -1.48 -7.39 -0.48
N PHE A 610 -0.25 -6.90 -0.31
CA PHE A 610 0.78 -7.64 0.42
C PHE A 610 0.31 -8.01 1.85
N LYS A 611 -0.32 -7.08 2.57
CA LYS A 611 -0.88 -7.37 3.90
C LYS A 611 -2.05 -8.34 3.84
N ALA A 612 -2.91 -8.22 2.82
CA ALA A 612 -4.07 -9.08 2.62
C ALA A 612 -3.66 -10.51 2.24
N THR A 613 -2.48 -10.71 1.65
CA THR A 613 -2.03 -12.02 1.16
C THR A 613 -0.93 -12.64 2.02
N ARG A 614 -0.21 -11.88 2.86
CA ARG A 614 0.90 -12.41 3.69
C ARG A 614 0.52 -13.63 4.51
N HIS A 615 -0.67 -13.63 5.11
CA HIS A 615 -1.15 -14.74 5.94
C HIS A 615 -1.55 -15.99 5.13
N LEU A 616 -1.66 -15.86 3.80
CA LEU A 616 -1.94 -16.96 2.89
C LEU A 616 -0.69 -17.78 2.56
N PHE A 617 0.51 -17.35 2.99
CA PHE A 617 1.75 -18.10 2.80
C PHE A 617 2.29 -18.54 4.17
N PRO A 618 1.68 -19.57 4.80
CA PRO A 618 2.05 -20.02 6.14
C PRO A 618 3.43 -20.69 6.18
N THR A 619 3.87 -21.26 5.06
CA THR A 619 5.20 -21.85 4.91
C THR A 619 6.16 -20.77 4.39
N PRO A 620 7.24 -20.44 5.13
CA PRO A 620 8.25 -19.52 4.64
C PRO A 620 8.89 -20.06 3.36
N GLU A 621 8.88 -19.25 2.30
CA GLU A 621 9.51 -19.59 1.03
C GLU A 621 11.04 -19.62 1.21
N GLY A 622 11.61 -18.57 1.78
CA GLY A 622 13.03 -18.46 2.10
C GLY A 622 13.93 -18.32 0.87
N TYR A 623 15.23 -18.59 1.03
CA TYR A 623 16.20 -18.44 -0.05
C TYR A 623 16.09 -19.55 -1.10
N GLY A 624 16.04 -19.15 -2.38
CA GLY A 624 16.04 -20.04 -3.54
C GLY A 624 14.68 -20.63 -3.89
N ARG A 625 13.61 -20.25 -3.19
CA ARG A 625 12.30 -20.87 -3.36
C ARG A 625 11.18 -19.84 -3.35
N THR A 626 10.07 -20.18 -4.00
CA THR A 626 8.82 -19.39 -3.99
C THR A 626 7.64 -20.29 -4.33
N ASP A 627 6.43 -19.97 -3.86
CA ASP A 627 5.21 -20.62 -4.33
C ASP A 627 4.70 -19.90 -5.59
N ALA A 628 5.41 -20.11 -6.71
CA ALA A 628 5.19 -19.39 -7.95
C ALA A 628 3.75 -19.52 -8.47
N LEU A 629 3.18 -20.74 -8.44
CA LEU A 629 1.82 -20.98 -8.95
C LEU A 629 0.75 -20.37 -8.06
N ALA A 630 0.87 -20.46 -6.73
CA ALA A 630 -0.09 -19.79 -5.84
C ALA A 630 0.00 -18.27 -5.99
N ARG A 631 1.21 -17.71 -6.15
CA ARG A 631 1.44 -16.27 -6.41
C ARG A 631 0.82 -15.81 -7.72
N ILE A 632 1.12 -16.49 -8.83
CA ILE A 632 0.53 -16.20 -10.15
C ILE A 632 -1.00 -16.25 -10.04
N GLY A 633 -1.55 -17.32 -9.49
CA GLY A 633 -2.99 -17.48 -9.37
C GLY A 633 -3.65 -16.43 -8.48
N ASN A 634 -3.05 -16.09 -7.33
CA ASN A 634 -3.58 -15.06 -6.42
C ASN A 634 -3.49 -13.66 -7.06
N PHE A 635 -2.44 -13.38 -7.81
CA PHE A 635 -2.29 -12.12 -8.51
C PHE A 635 -3.29 -12.00 -9.67
N VAL A 636 -3.30 -12.96 -10.60
CA VAL A 636 -4.17 -12.94 -11.78
C VAL A 636 -5.65 -13.05 -11.40
N PHE A 637 -6.01 -14.05 -10.60
CA PHE A 637 -7.42 -14.32 -10.28
C PHE A 637 -7.94 -13.52 -9.09
N GLY A 638 -7.07 -13.05 -8.19
CA GLY A 638 -7.45 -12.28 -7.01
C GLY A 638 -7.27 -10.78 -7.24
N THR A 639 -6.04 -10.35 -7.48
CA THR A 639 -5.67 -8.92 -7.60
C THR A 639 -6.19 -8.29 -8.90
N GLU A 640 -5.81 -8.82 -10.07
CA GLU A 640 -6.14 -8.19 -11.36
C GLU A 640 -7.63 -8.33 -11.71
N LEU A 641 -8.30 -9.40 -11.25
CA LEU A 641 -9.77 -9.54 -11.29
C LEU A 641 -10.48 -8.79 -10.15
N ASN A 642 -9.76 -8.14 -9.24
CA ASN A 642 -10.31 -7.46 -8.06
C ASN A 642 -11.33 -8.31 -7.29
N ASN A 643 -11.04 -9.60 -7.13
CA ASN A 643 -11.91 -10.58 -6.49
C ASN A 643 -11.17 -11.31 -5.37
N SER A 644 -11.24 -10.74 -4.15
CA SER A 644 -10.61 -11.32 -2.97
C SER A 644 -11.08 -12.74 -2.61
N LYS A 645 -12.24 -13.21 -3.12
CA LYS A 645 -12.72 -14.59 -2.91
C LYS A 645 -11.91 -15.64 -3.66
N ASN A 646 -11.17 -15.24 -4.70
CA ASN A 646 -10.29 -16.11 -5.47
C ASN A 646 -8.90 -16.28 -4.83
N LEU A 647 -8.63 -15.58 -3.71
CA LEU A 647 -7.37 -15.73 -2.98
C LEU A 647 -7.35 -17.07 -2.24
N VAL A 648 -6.28 -17.83 -2.44
CA VAL A 648 -6.07 -19.15 -1.80
C VAL A 648 -4.75 -19.18 -1.05
N VAL A 649 -4.65 -20.12 -0.11
CA VAL A 649 -3.41 -20.41 0.61
C VAL A 649 -2.37 -20.97 -0.35
N GLY A 650 -1.15 -20.41 -0.31
CA GLY A 650 0.04 -20.95 -0.96
C GLY A 650 0.94 -21.61 0.08
N ASP A 651 0.85 -22.93 0.18
CA ASP A 651 1.62 -23.75 1.11
C ASP A 651 2.49 -24.80 0.39
N GLY A 652 2.82 -24.57 -0.89
CA GLY A 652 3.66 -25.46 -1.72
C GLY A 652 4.83 -24.74 -2.38
N PRO A 653 5.76 -24.13 -1.63
CA PRO A 653 6.90 -23.43 -2.21
C PRO A 653 7.83 -24.40 -2.96
N VAL A 654 8.29 -23.98 -4.14
CA VAL A 654 9.22 -24.74 -4.98
C VAL A 654 10.57 -24.04 -5.09
N ASN A 655 11.63 -24.83 -5.23
CA ASN A 655 12.96 -24.34 -5.61
C ASN A 655 12.90 -23.72 -7.01
N PHE A 656 13.79 -22.79 -7.31
CA PHE A 656 13.92 -22.32 -8.69
C PHE A 656 14.53 -23.44 -9.53
N PRO A 657 13.93 -23.86 -10.66
CA PRO A 657 14.54 -24.88 -11.50
C PRO A 657 15.66 -24.27 -12.38
N PRO A 658 16.67 -25.05 -12.79
CA PRO A 658 17.58 -24.65 -13.86
C PRO A 658 16.86 -24.65 -15.20
N VAL A 659 17.09 -23.65 -16.04
CA VAL A 659 16.33 -23.42 -17.29
C VAL A 659 17.15 -23.64 -18.57
N TRP A 660 18.41 -24.05 -18.47
CA TRP A 660 19.28 -24.28 -19.64
C TRP A 660 18.79 -25.35 -20.63
N ASP A 661 17.99 -26.32 -20.19
CA ASP A 661 17.39 -27.33 -21.09
C ASP A 661 15.89 -27.09 -21.35
N ALA A 662 15.28 -26.07 -20.71
CA ALA A 662 13.83 -25.95 -20.64
C ALA A 662 13.17 -25.76 -22.02
N SER A 663 13.82 -25.06 -22.93
CA SER A 663 13.32 -24.80 -24.29
C SER A 663 13.10 -26.08 -25.11
N TRP A 664 13.88 -27.13 -24.83
CA TRP A 664 13.94 -28.35 -25.62
C TRP A 664 13.22 -29.54 -24.99
N MET A 665 12.67 -29.38 -23.78
CA MET A 665 11.82 -30.39 -23.14
C MET A 665 10.38 -30.27 -23.62
N ASP A 666 9.68 -31.40 -23.80
CA ASP A 666 8.27 -31.42 -24.20
C ASP A 666 7.35 -30.78 -23.14
N TRP A 667 7.58 -31.08 -21.85
CA TRP A 667 6.89 -30.49 -20.70
C TRP A 667 7.85 -29.85 -19.69
N VAL A 668 7.47 -28.69 -19.17
CA VAL A 668 8.27 -27.92 -18.20
C VAL A 668 7.50 -27.58 -16.92
N GLN A 669 8.17 -26.85 -16.01
CA GLN A 669 7.82 -26.76 -14.58
C GLN A 669 8.00 -28.12 -13.86
N TYR A 670 7.97 -28.11 -12.53
CA TYR A 670 8.17 -29.34 -11.76
C TYR A 670 7.10 -30.37 -12.02
N ASN A 671 5.84 -29.95 -12.14
CA ASN A 671 4.72 -30.82 -12.42
C ASN A 671 4.45 -31.01 -13.93
N GLY A 672 5.33 -30.59 -14.84
CA GLY A 672 5.10 -30.83 -16.28
C GLY A 672 3.81 -30.19 -16.79
N SER A 673 3.52 -28.96 -16.38
CA SER A 673 2.19 -28.34 -16.55
C SER A 673 2.02 -27.60 -17.87
N ILE A 674 3.09 -27.29 -18.60
CA ILE A 674 3.01 -26.48 -19.82
C ILE A 674 4.08 -26.88 -20.84
N GLN A 675 3.70 -26.89 -22.11
CA GLN A 675 4.59 -27.24 -23.22
C GLN A 675 5.02 -26.02 -24.06
N GLN A 676 4.15 -25.02 -24.24
CA GLN A 676 4.44 -23.90 -25.13
C GLN A 676 5.35 -22.85 -24.45
N PRO A 677 6.49 -22.46 -25.05
CA PRO A 677 7.41 -21.48 -24.47
C PRO A 677 6.78 -20.09 -24.30
N MET A 678 6.02 -19.58 -25.28
CA MET A 678 5.40 -18.25 -25.13
C MET A 678 4.34 -18.24 -24.03
N GLY A 679 3.42 -19.22 -24.01
CA GLY A 679 2.45 -19.39 -22.91
C GLY A 679 3.10 -19.47 -21.53
N ARG A 680 4.21 -20.21 -21.43
CA ARG A 680 5.04 -20.29 -20.21
C ARG A 680 5.61 -18.93 -19.83
N ASN A 681 6.32 -18.27 -20.74
CA ASN A 681 7.03 -17.02 -20.48
C ASN A 681 6.06 -15.89 -20.12
N VAL A 682 4.88 -15.83 -20.76
CA VAL A 682 3.80 -14.91 -20.40
C VAL A 682 3.29 -15.21 -18.98
N GLY A 683 3.03 -16.48 -18.65
CA GLY A 683 2.60 -16.87 -17.31
C GLY A 683 3.61 -16.50 -16.22
N GLU A 684 4.91 -16.66 -16.50
CA GLU A 684 6.01 -16.25 -15.62
C GLU A 684 6.09 -14.74 -15.45
N ALA A 685 5.96 -13.97 -16.54
CA ALA A 685 5.88 -12.50 -16.51
C ALA A 685 4.72 -12.01 -15.61
N LEU A 686 3.53 -12.60 -15.73
CA LEU A 686 2.42 -12.31 -14.82
C LEU A 686 2.77 -12.66 -13.36
N GLY A 687 3.55 -13.72 -13.14
CA GLY A 687 4.04 -14.12 -11.82
C GLY A 687 5.00 -13.13 -11.16
N VAL A 688 5.80 -12.43 -11.97
CA VAL A 688 6.64 -11.30 -11.53
C VAL A 688 5.92 -9.95 -11.65
N ARG A 689 4.59 -9.96 -11.73
CA ARG A 689 3.69 -8.78 -11.67
C ARG A 689 3.73 -7.89 -12.91
N SER A 690 3.84 -8.47 -14.10
CA SER A 690 3.33 -7.79 -15.30
C SER A 690 1.81 -7.62 -15.19
N ARG A 691 1.30 -6.44 -15.55
CA ARG A 691 -0.10 -6.04 -15.33
C ARG A 691 -0.98 -6.48 -16.51
N ILE A 692 -2.24 -6.76 -16.23
CA ILE A 692 -3.25 -7.11 -17.23
C ILE A 692 -4.64 -6.63 -16.81
N ASN A 693 -5.28 -5.83 -17.65
CA ASN A 693 -6.62 -5.32 -17.41
C ASN A 693 -7.69 -6.38 -17.71
N LEU A 694 -8.09 -7.14 -16.69
CA LEU A 694 -9.17 -8.13 -16.79
C LEU A 694 -10.57 -7.56 -16.49
N LEU A 695 -10.66 -6.28 -16.06
CA LEU A 695 -11.90 -5.62 -15.62
C LEU A 695 -12.48 -4.66 -16.65
N GLY A 696 -11.73 -4.35 -17.71
CA GLY A 696 -12.14 -3.42 -18.76
C GLY A 696 -13.48 -3.79 -19.39
N TYR A 697 -14.13 -2.81 -20.01
CA TYR A 697 -15.26 -3.07 -20.89
C TYR A 697 -14.79 -3.91 -22.09
N PRO A 698 -15.69 -4.70 -22.74
CA PRO A 698 -15.35 -5.43 -23.95
C PRO A 698 -14.64 -4.53 -24.97
N GLY A 699 -13.42 -4.94 -25.40
CA GLY A 699 -12.54 -4.15 -26.28
C GLY A 699 -11.37 -3.43 -25.58
N GLN A 700 -11.41 -3.28 -24.25
CA GLN A 700 -10.25 -2.85 -23.43
C GLN A 700 -9.74 -3.94 -22.47
N GLN A 701 -10.45 -5.07 -22.39
CA GLN A 701 -9.97 -6.26 -21.68
C GLN A 701 -8.67 -6.75 -22.30
N PHE A 702 -7.82 -7.38 -21.48
CA PHE A 702 -6.53 -7.98 -21.85
C PHE A 702 -5.42 -6.99 -22.25
N GLN A 703 -5.65 -5.67 -22.25
CA GLN A 703 -4.56 -4.70 -22.27
C GLN A 703 -3.53 -5.03 -21.17
N HIS A 704 -2.25 -5.05 -21.50
CA HIS A 704 -1.22 -5.60 -20.64
C HIS A 704 0.13 -4.92 -20.84
N THR A 705 1.06 -5.21 -19.94
CA THR A 705 2.43 -4.66 -19.99
C THR A 705 3.48 -5.66 -20.46
N VAL A 706 3.10 -6.91 -20.70
CA VAL A 706 4.01 -7.99 -21.11
C VAL A 706 4.66 -7.71 -22.46
N HIS A 707 6.00 -7.75 -22.50
CA HIS A 707 6.78 -7.56 -23.73
C HIS A 707 7.06 -8.90 -24.42
N VAL A 708 6.15 -9.40 -25.26
CA VAL A 708 6.29 -10.72 -25.90
C VAL A 708 7.51 -10.83 -26.82
N ASP A 709 7.95 -9.72 -27.41
CA ASP A 709 9.17 -9.62 -28.21
C ASP A 709 10.43 -9.90 -27.37
N ASN A 710 10.50 -9.29 -26.20
CA ASN A 710 11.56 -9.53 -25.23
C ASN A 710 11.51 -10.95 -24.66
N LEU A 711 10.30 -11.50 -24.43
CA LEU A 711 10.15 -12.89 -23.99
C LEU A 711 10.61 -13.88 -25.06
N HIS A 712 10.38 -13.58 -26.35
CA HIS A 712 10.90 -14.38 -27.45
C HIS A 712 12.43 -14.31 -27.54
N GLU A 713 13.02 -13.12 -27.38
CA GLU A 713 14.47 -12.96 -27.33
C GLU A 713 15.11 -13.78 -26.20
N ILE A 714 14.53 -13.74 -25.00
CA ILE A 714 14.98 -14.55 -23.86
C ILE A 714 14.89 -16.05 -24.18
N GLU A 715 13.83 -16.49 -24.86
CA GLU A 715 13.69 -17.88 -25.31
C GLU A 715 14.80 -18.28 -26.29
N LEU A 716 15.15 -17.41 -27.24
CA LEU A 716 16.24 -17.64 -28.18
C LEU A 716 17.61 -17.68 -27.49
N LEU A 717 17.85 -16.85 -26.47
CA LEU A 717 19.09 -16.88 -25.69
C LEU A 717 19.22 -18.20 -24.91
N LEU A 718 18.13 -18.69 -24.34
CA LEU A 718 18.12 -19.96 -23.59
C LEU A 718 18.24 -21.17 -24.51
N GLY A 719 17.37 -21.28 -25.51
CA GLY A 719 17.26 -22.47 -26.36
C GLY A 719 18.20 -22.49 -27.56
N GLY A 720 18.50 -21.34 -28.16
CA GLY A 720 19.09 -21.27 -29.49
C GLY A 720 18.15 -21.76 -30.60
N SER A 721 18.63 -21.81 -31.84
CA SER A 721 17.86 -22.32 -32.98
C SER A 721 17.74 -23.85 -33.00
N GLU A 722 18.71 -24.56 -32.40
CA GLU A 722 18.78 -26.02 -32.29
C GLU A 722 19.32 -26.44 -30.90
N PRO A 723 19.05 -27.69 -30.45
CA PRO A 723 19.57 -28.19 -29.18
C PRO A 723 21.09 -28.03 -29.07
N GLY A 724 21.53 -27.34 -28.01
CA GLY A 724 22.95 -27.10 -27.75
C GLY A 724 23.53 -25.83 -28.37
N LEU A 725 22.75 -25.04 -29.13
CA LEU A 725 23.18 -23.72 -29.60
C LEU A 725 22.84 -22.58 -28.63
N GLY A 726 21.96 -22.82 -27.65
CA GLY A 726 21.66 -21.90 -26.56
C GLY A 726 22.63 -22.03 -25.37
N VAL A 727 22.15 -21.72 -24.17
CA VAL A 727 22.95 -21.81 -22.93
C VAL A 727 23.22 -23.27 -22.55
N TRP A 728 24.42 -23.57 -22.05
CA TRP A 728 24.78 -24.91 -21.61
C TRP A 728 24.65 -25.06 -20.10
N SER A 729 24.40 -26.29 -19.64
CA SER A 729 24.64 -26.67 -18.25
C SER A 729 26.12 -26.52 -17.89
N PRO A 730 26.44 -26.02 -16.69
CA PRO A 730 27.83 -25.81 -16.28
C PRO A 730 28.54 -27.14 -16.03
N LYS A 731 29.73 -27.31 -16.60
CA LYS A 731 30.63 -28.42 -16.26
C LYS A 731 31.28 -28.21 -14.90
N TRP A 732 31.62 -29.30 -14.21
CA TRP A 732 32.36 -29.25 -12.95
C TRP A 732 33.73 -28.57 -13.12
N PRO A 733 33.99 -27.44 -12.44
CA PRO A 733 35.25 -26.73 -12.56
C PRO A 733 36.33 -27.36 -11.66
N GLU A 734 37.04 -28.36 -12.18
CA GLU A 734 38.06 -29.10 -11.41
C GLU A 734 39.19 -28.22 -10.84
N ASP A 735 39.47 -27.08 -11.47
CA ASP A 735 40.45 -26.10 -11.02
C ASP A 735 39.98 -25.27 -9.81
N ILE A 736 38.66 -25.25 -9.55
CA ILE A 736 38.04 -24.51 -8.45
C ILE A 736 37.58 -25.44 -7.34
N LEU A 737 36.81 -26.48 -7.69
CA LEU A 737 36.11 -27.35 -6.73
C LEU A 737 36.84 -28.69 -6.49
N GLY A 738 38.00 -28.89 -7.12
CA GLY A 738 38.82 -30.08 -6.96
C GLY A 738 38.63 -31.12 -8.07
N LYS A 739 39.62 -32.00 -8.20
CA LYS A 739 39.64 -33.05 -9.22
C LYS A 739 38.58 -34.10 -8.95
N ILE A 740 37.95 -34.61 -10.02
CA ILE A 740 37.03 -35.73 -9.95
C ILE A 740 37.84 -37.02 -9.72
N ASP A 741 37.45 -37.83 -8.75
CA ASP A 741 37.99 -39.18 -8.60
C ASP A 741 37.42 -40.07 -9.72
N ARG A 742 38.23 -40.30 -10.74
CA ARG A 742 37.81 -41.05 -11.94
C ARG A 742 37.54 -42.53 -11.66
N VAL A 743 38.18 -43.11 -10.63
CA VAL A 743 37.95 -44.51 -10.26
C VAL A 743 36.61 -44.65 -9.56
N ALA A 744 36.32 -43.75 -8.60
CA ALA A 744 35.04 -43.70 -7.92
C ALA A 744 33.90 -43.35 -8.90
N ALA A 745 34.10 -42.38 -9.80
CA ALA A 745 33.12 -42.00 -10.81
C ALA A 745 32.76 -43.16 -11.76
N ALA A 746 33.72 -43.98 -12.18
CA ALA A 746 33.47 -45.15 -13.02
C ALA A 746 32.64 -46.24 -12.30
N LYS A 747 32.76 -46.37 -10.98
CA LYS A 747 31.87 -47.25 -10.19
C LYS A 747 30.50 -46.62 -10.00
N GLY A 748 30.47 -45.32 -9.71
CA GLY A 748 29.25 -44.52 -9.61
C GLY A 748 28.41 -44.56 -10.87
N GLU A 749 29.02 -44.55 -12.05
CA GLU A 749 28.35 -44.68 -13.34
C GLU A 749 27.56 -45.99 -13.44
N LYS A 750 28.16 -47.11 -13.01
CA LYS A 750 27.48 -48.42 -13.03
C LYS A 750 26.26 -48.41 -12.11
N LEU A 751 26.41 -47.87 -10.90
CA LEU A 751 25.32 -47.72 -9.93
C LEU A 751 24.23 -46.79 -10.47
N TYR A 752 24.62 -45.67 -11.09
CA TYR A 752 23.69 -44.70 -11.66
C TYR A 752 22.88 -45.31 -12.82
N ASN A 753 23.53 -46.07 -13.70
CA ASN A 753 22.87 -46.74 -14.82
C ASN A 753 21.86 -47.78 -14.33
N GLU A 754 22.17 -48.50 -13.26
CA GLU A 754 21.27 -49.47 -12.63
C GLU A 754 20.08 -48.79 -11.93
N LEU A 755 20.35 -47.74 -11.15
CA LEU A 755 19.41 -47.23 -10.15
C LEU A 755 18.68 -45.94 -10.55
N CYS A 756 19.27 -45.11 -11.40
CA CYS A 756 18.82 -43.73 -11.62
C CYS A 756 18.41 -43.46 -13.07
N LEU A 757 19.12 -44.05 -14.02
CA LEU A 757 19.01 -43.69 -15.45
C LEU A 757 17.61 -43.92 -16.04
N HIS A 758 16.89 -44.94 -15.58
CA HIS A 758 15.54 -45.25 -16.05
C HIS A 758 14.51 -44.13 -15.77
N CYS A 759 14.71 -43.34 -14.71
CA CYS A 759 13.88 -42.17 -14.42
C CYS A 759 14.41 -40.90 -15.08
N HIS A 760 15.69 -40.61 -14.87
CA HIS A 760 16.30 -39.32 -15.20
C HIS A 760 16.73 -39.18 -16.66
N GLN A 761 16.91 -40.30 -17.36
CA GLN A 761 17.44 -40.39 -18.71
C GLN A 761 18.87 -39.83 -18.85
N SER A 762 19.49 -40.07 -20.00
CA SER A 762 20.82 -39.53 -20.32
C SER A 762 20.74 -38.03 -20.62
N PRO A 763 21.83 -37.25 -20.39
CA PRO A 763 21.88 -35.86 -20.83
C PRO A 763 21.45 -35.69 -22.29
N MET A 764 20.58 -34.73 -22.56
CA MET A 764 19.93 -34.51 -23.87
C MET A 764 20.94 -34.44 -25.03
N LEU A 765 22.12 -33.86 -24.80
CA LEU A 765 23.16 -33.67 -25.81
C LEU A 765 24.21 -34.78 -25.89
N SER A 766 24.12 -35.81 -25.03
CA SER A 766 24.98 -37.00 -25.09
C SER A 766 24.64 -37.90 -26.29
N ASP A 767 25.55 -38.79 -26.67
CA ASP A 767 25.32 -39.75 -27.76
C ASP A 767 24.07 -40.61 -27.53
N GLU A 768 23.82 -41.02 -26.28
CA GLU A 768 22.60 -41.74 -25.91
C GLU A 768 21.37 -40.82 -25.94
N GLY A 769 21.46 -39.62 -25.36
CA GLY A 769 20.34 -38.68 -25.27
C GLY A 769 19.85 -38.18 -26.64
N ARG A 770 20.71 -38.14 -27.65
CA ARG A 770 20.37 -37.77 -29.03
C ARG A 770 19.59 -38.85 -29.80
N LYS A 771 19.45 -40.06 -29.27
CA LYS A 771 18.71 -41.13 -29.95
C LYS A 771 17.22 -40.79 -30.07
N ALA A 772 16.64 -41.02 -31.24
CA ALA A 772 15.26 -40.68 -31.58
C ALA A 772 14.20 -41.19 -30.59
N GLN A 773 14.47 -42.30 -29.88
CA GLN A 773 13.56 -42.86 -28.87
C GLN A 773 13.32 -41.93 -27.67
N HIS A 774 14.23 -41.00 -27.37
CA HIS A 774 14.11 -40.03 -26.27
C HIS A 774 13.42 -38.74 -26.69
N TRP A 775 13.11 -38.59 -27.98
CA TRP A 775 12.47 -37.40 -28.56
C TRP A 775 11.07 -37.75 -29.04
N ASN A 776 10.20 -36.74 -29.12
CA ASN A 776 8.86 -36.90 -29.69
C ASN A 776 8.90 -36.94 -31.23
N SER A 777 7.76 -37.22 -31.85
CA SER A 777 7.60 -37.09 -33.29
C SER A 777 7.77 -35.63 -33.72
N THR A 778 8.33 -35.44 -34.90
CA THR A 778 8.52 -34.12 -35.51
C THR A 778 7.21 -33.35 -35.56
N THR A 779 7.20 -32.13 -35.04
CA THR A 779 6.07 -31.20 -35.12
C THR A 779 5.85 -30.73 -36.56
N PRO A 780 4.68 -30.11 -36.88
CA PRO A 780 4.43 -29.57 -38.22
C PRO A 780 5.53 -28.63 -38.75
N GLY A 781 6.19 -27.88 -37.85
CA GLY A 781 7.35 -27.04 -38.18
C GLY A 781 8.72 -27.71 -38.10
N GLY A 782 8.80 -29.04 -38.12
CA GLY A 782 10.08 -29.75 -38.27
C GLY A 782 10.88 -29.94 -36.97
N ARG A 783 10.35 -29.58 -35.79
CA ARG A 783 11.10 -29.67 -34.51
C ARG A 783 10.76 -30.92 -33.71
N GLN A 784 11.71 -31.40 -32.92
CA GLN A 784 11.52 -32.45 -31.93
C GLN A 784 11.85 -31.92 -30.54
N PHE A 785 11.21 -32.50 -29.53
CA PHE A 785 11.39 -32.15 -28.12
C PHE A 785 11.71 -33.40 -27.29
N PHE A 786 12.61 -33.23 -26.34
CA PHE A 786 13.05 -34.29 -25.43
C PHE A 786 11.91 -34.68 -24.49
N LYS A 787 11.56 -35.96 -24.50
CA LYS A 787 10.44 -36.50 -23.73
C LYS A 787 10.83 -36.64 -22.27
N VAL A 788 10.18 -35.89 -21.41
CA VAL A 788 10.48 -35.94 -19.97
C VAL A 788 9.71 -37.05 -19.27
N THR A 789 10.34 -37.72 -18.31
CA THR A 789 9.66 -38.76 -17.51
C THR A 789 8.81 -38.10 -16.42
N MET A 790 7.50 -38.33 -16.44
CA MET A 790 6.59 -37.88 -15.37
C MET A 790 6.36 -39.02 -14.37
N ILE A 791 6.78 -38.82 -13.13
CA ILE A 791 6.64 -39.83 -12.06
C ILE A 791 5.43 -39.46 -11.18
N PRO A 792 4.41 -40.32 -11.04
CA PRO A 792 3.24 -40.06 -10.20
C PRO A 792 3.60 -39.80 -8.74
N LEU A 793 2.84 -38.94 -8.06
CA LEU A 793 3.08 -38.59 -6.64
C LEU A 793 3.08 -39.81 -5.72
N GLY A 794 2.19 -40.78 -5.96
CA GLY A 794 2.11 -42.02 -5.18
C GLY A 794 3.32 -42.95 -5.38
N GLU A 795 4.07 -42.78 -6.46
CA GLU A 795 5.30 -43.51 -6.72
C GLU A 795 6.51 -42.80 -6.10
N ILE A 796 6.70 -41.52 -6.43
CA ILE A 796 7.88 -40.74 -6.00
C ILE A 796 7.83 -40.33 -4.53
N GLY A 797 6.65 -40.21 -3.93
CA GLY A 797 6.43 -39.94 -2.49
C GLY A 797 7.00 -38.63 -1.95
N THR A 798 7.45 -37.71 -2.81
CA THR A 798 7.89 -36.37 -2.40
C THR A 798 6.70 -35.49 -2.03
N ASP A 799 6.94 -34.31 -1.43
CA ASP A 799 5.88 -33.41 -0.99
C ASP A 799 4.86 -33.14 -2.12
N ALA A 800 3.57 -33.36 -1.85
CA ALA A 800 2.54 -33.31 -2.88
C ALA A 800 1.92 -31.92 -3.08
N LYS A 801 2.21 -30.95 -2.20
CA LYS A 801 1.42 -29.72 -2.07
C LYS A 801 1.42 -28.89 -3.33
N GLN A 802 2.56 -28.68 -3.98
CA GLN A 802 2.58 -27.84 -5.17
C GLN A 802 1.68 -28.40 -6.29
N ALA A 803 1.76 -29.71 -6.55
CA ALA A 803 0.99 -30.32 -7.63
C ALA A 803 -0.51 -30.40 -7.28
N GLN A 804 -0.84 -30.77 -6.03
CA GLN A 804 -2.22 -30.83 -5.55
C GLN A 804 -2.89 -29.45 -5.53
N ASN A 805 -2.18 -28.41 -5.07
CA ASN A 805 -2.72 -27.06 -5.01
C ASN A 805 -3.07 -26.55 -6.40
N PHE A 806 -2.20 -26.77 -7.39
CA PHE A 806 -2.49 -26.37 -8.77
C PHE A 806 -3.64 -27.18 -9.38
N HIS A 807 -3.66 -28.50 -9.14
CA HIS A 807 -4.72 -29.39 -9.62
C HIS A 807 -6.11 -29.01 -9.08
N ASN A 808 -6.20 -28.71 -7.78
CA ASN A 808 -7.46 -28.45 -7.10
C ASN A 808 -7.92 -26.99 -7.20
N ARG A 809 -7.06 -26.07 -7.67
CA ARG A 809 -7.39 -24.64 -7.67
C ARG A 809 -8.48 -24.32 -8.69
N THR A 810 -9.50 -23.63 -8.22
CA THR A 810 -10.52 -22.98 -9.05
C THR A 810 -10.57 -21.48 -8.80
N ALA A 811 -11.12 -20.72 -9.74
CA ALA A 811 -11.35 -19.29 -9.61
C ALA A 811 -12.67 -18.89 -10.29
N ASP A 812 -13.38 -17.94 -9.70
CA ASP A 812 -14.48 -17.25 -10.37
C ASP A 812 -13.89 -16.24 -11.36
N SER A 813 -14.18 -16.47 -12.66
CA SER A 813 -13.71 -15.63 -13.76
C SER A 813 -14.35 -14.24 -13.82
N GLY A 814 -15.40 -13.99 -13.04
CA GLY A 814 -16.01 -12.68 -12.89
C GLY A 814 -16.43 -12.05 -14.23
N PRO A 815 -15.96 -10.84 -14.57
CA PRO A 815 -16.33 -10.15 -15.82
C PRO A 815 -15.97 -10.88 -17.11
N LEU A 816 -15.12 -11.92 -17.06
CA LEU A 816 -14.79 -12.74 -18.23
C LEU A 816 -15.93 -13.70 -18.61
N GLY A 817 -16.94 -13.86 -17.76
CA GLY A 817 -18.18 -14.58 -18.09
C GLY A 817 -18.02 -16.09 -18.29
N LYS A 818 -16.99 -16.70 -17.70
CA LYS A 818 -16.74 -18.16 -17.78
C LYS A 818 -17.23 -18.94 -16.55
N GLY A 819 -17.83 -18.28 -15.57
CA GLY A 819 -18.20 -18.88 -14.29
C GLY A 819 -16.97 -19.30 -13.48
N ILE A 820 -17.09 -20.40 -12.75
CA ILE A 820 -15.98 -21.01 -12.01
C ILE A 820 -15.14 -21.85 -12.98
N VAL A 821 -13.86 -21.52 -13.10
CA VAL A 821 -12.90 -22.21 -13.95
C VAL A 821 -11.79 -22.84 -13.12
N SER A 822 -11.18 -23.92 -13.61
CA SER A 822 -9.92 -24.42 -13.04
C SER A 822 -8.79 -23.41 -13.27
N ALA A 823 -7.77 -23.40 -12.41
CA ALA A 823 -6.61 -22.54 -12.60
C ALA A 823 -5.91 -22.80 -13.95
N ARG A 824 -5.83 -24.08 -14.35
CA ARG A 824 -5.32 -24.52 -15.65
C ARG A 824 -6.08 -23.88 -16.81
N ASP A 825 -7.41 -24.01 -16.83
CA ASP A 825 -8.22 -23.51 -17.94
C ASP A 825 -8.28 -21.97 -17.96
N GLY A 826 -8.33 -21.34 -16.79
CA GLY A 826 -8.30 -19.89 -16.64
C GLY A 826 -6.97 -19.28 -17.11
N LEU A 827 -5.84 -19.83 -16.68
CA LEU A 827 -4.52 -19.35 -17.10
C LEU A 827 -4.29 -19.59 -18.59
N ARG A 828 -4.67 -20.75 -19.13
CA ARG A 828 -4.62 -21.01 -20.57
C ARG A 828 -5.38 -19.96 -21.36
N TYR A 829 -6.62 -19.67 -20.95
CA TYR A 829 -7.45 -18.68 -21.61
C TYR A 829 -6.84 -17.27 -21.59
N ILE A 830 -6.37 -16.81 -20.43
CA ILE A 830 -5.80 -15.47 -20.26
C ILE A 830 -4.49 -15.34 -21.04
N THR A 831 -3.57 -16.31 -20.91
CA THR A 831 -2.29 -16.29 -21.63
C THR A 831 -2.49 -16.36 -23.14
N GLN A 832 -3.40 -17.20 -23.64
CA GLN A 832 -3.70 -17.26 -25.07
C GLN A 832 -4.24 -15.94 -25.59
N LYS A 833 -5.16 -15.30 -24.86
CA LYS A 833 -5.72 -13.99 -25.27
C LYS A 833 -4.66 -12.91 -25.35
N LEU A 834 -3.79 -12.84 -24.34
CA LEU A 834 -2.66 -11.91 -24.32
C LEU A 834 -1.74 -12.13 -25.53
N ILE A 835 -1.38 -13.39 -25.80
CA ILE A 835 -0.51 -13.76 -26.93
C ILE A 835 -1.13 -13.36 -28.26
N ASP A 836 -2.40 -13.70 -28.47
CA ASP A 836 -3.12 -13.38 -29.71
C ASP A 836 -3.15 -11.87 -29.98
N GLU A 837 -3.44 -11.07 -28.95
CA GLU A 837 -3.45 -9.60 -29.03
C GLU A 837 -2.07 -9.04 -29.33
N SER A 838 -1.04 -9.52 -28.63
CA SER A 838 0.34 -9.07 -28.83
C SER A 838 0.83 -9.39 -30.25
N TYR A 839 0.55 -10.59 -30.74
CA TYR A 839 0.93 -11.01 -32.10
C TYR A 839 0.18 -10.23 -33.18
N ALA A 840 -1.07 -9.84 -32.92
CA ALA A 840 -1.82 -8.97 -33.81
C ALA A 840 -1.23 -7.55 -33.84
N GLU A 841 -0.85 -6.99 -32.69
CA GLU A 841 -0.22 -5.67 -32.59
C GLU A 841 1.14 -5.63 -33.30
N LEU A 842 1.96 -6.66 -33.08
CA LEU A 842 3.26 -6.84 -33.74
C LEU A 842 3.14 -7.24 -35.22
N LYS A 843 1.93 -7.53 -35.70
CA LYS A 843 1.63 -7.96 -37.09
C LYS A 843 2.44 -9.19 -37.52
N LEU A 844 2.61 -10.16 -36.62
CA LEU A 844 3.32 -11.39 -36.92
C LEU A 844 2.56 -12.25 -37.93
N THR A 845 3.27 -12.80 -38.92
CA THR A 845 2.71 -13.77 -39.87
C THR A 845 2.38 -15.09 -39.16
N PRO A 846 1.48 -15.93 -39.72
CA PRO A 846 1.19 -17.25 -39.13
C PRO A 846 2.43 -18.08 -38.84
N GLU A 847 3.42 -18.05 -39.73
CA GLU A 847 4.69 -18.78 -39.60
C GLU A 847 5.52 -18.25 -38.42
N GLN A 848 5.62 -16.92 -38.27
CA GLN A 848 6.31 -16.30 -37.12
C GLN A 848 5.61 -16.63 -35.81
N ARG A 849 4.27 -16.67 -35.78
CA ARG A 849 3.52 -17.04 -34.57
C ARG A 849 3.81 -18.48 -34.17
N GLU A 850 3.89 -19.38 -35.14
CA GLU A 850 4.23 -20.79 -34.89
C GLU A 850 5.66 -20.93 -34.35
N GLU A 851 6.62 -20.21 -34.94
CA GLU A 851 8.00 -20.14 -34.48
C GLU A 851 8.11 -19.61 -33.04
N TRP A 852 7.45 -18.49 -32.73
CA TRP A 852 7.49 -17.87 -31.40
C TRP A 852 6.78 -18.73 -30.34
N ASN A 853 5.77 -19.48 -30.75
CA ASN A 853 5.14 -20.52 -29.94
C ASN A 853 6.00 -21.79 -29.82
N GLY A 854 7.19 -21.83 -30.43
CA GLY A 854 8.07 -23.00 -30.42
C GLY A 854 7.39 -24.24 -31.00
N TYR A 855 6.53 -24.07 -32.01
CA TYR A 855 5.83 -25.15 -32.71
C TYR A 855 4.99 -26.05 -31.80
N ARG A 856 4.45 -25.50 -30.71
CA ARG A 856 3.62 -26.21 -29.72
C ARG A 856 2.35 -25.43 -29.41
N GLU A 857 1.28 -26.15 -29.15
CA GLU A 857 0.01 -25.56 -28.70
C GLU A 857 0.13 -25.08 -27.26
N ASN A 858 -0.58 -24.00 -26.92
CA ASN A 858 -0.66 -23.48 -25.54
C ASN A 858 -1.55 -24.38 -24.66
N GLU A 859 -1.07 -25.59 -24.42
CA GLU A 859 -1.73 -26.57 -23.57
C GLU A 859 -1.16 -26.47 -22.16
N LEU A 860 -2.08 -26.39 -21.19
CA LEU A 860 -1.75 -26.51 -19.77
C LEU A 860 -2.35 -27.80 -19.23
N LEU A 861 -1.59 -28.51 -18.40
CA LEU A 861 -1.98 -29.68 -17.63
C LEU A 861 -1.80 -29.42 -16.14
N ALA A 862 -2.49 -30.19 -15.31
CA ALA A 862 -2.30 -30.17 -13.86
C ALA A 862 -2.14 -31.61 -13.33
N PRO A 863 -1.08 -32.33 -13.74
CA PRO A 863 -0.93 -33.72 -13.34
C PRO A 863 -0.50 -33.81 -11.87
N LEU A 864 -0.91 -34.90 -11.22
CA LEU A 864 -0.45 -35.29 -9.89
C LEU A 864 0.85 -36.11 -10.03
N ALA A 865 1.88 -35.47 -10.58
CA ALA A 865 3.17 -36.07 -10.87
C ALA A 865 4.29 -35.00 -10.83
N TYR A 866 5.53 -35.45 -10.71
CA TYR A 866 6.72 -34.62 -10.87
C TYR A 866 7.61 -35.14 -11.97
N LYS A 867 8.21 -34.21 -12.72
CA LYS A 867 9.17 -34.50 -13.77
C LYS A 867 10.51 -34.95 -13.19
N ALA A 868 11.04 -36.05 -13.69
CA ALA A 868 12.45 -36.40 -13.59
C ALA A 868 13.21 -35.84 -14.80
N ARG A 869 14.16 -34.94 -14.55
CA ARG A 869 15.01 -34.34 -15.59
C ARG A 869 16.37 -35.05 -15.68
N PRO A 870 17.07 -34.94 -16.83
CA PRO A 870 18.48 -35.27 -16.92
C PRO A 870 19.32 -34.45 -15.92
N HIS A 871 20.39 -35.09 -15.44
CA HIS A 871 21.26 -34.58 -14.35
C HIS A 871 22.48 -33.79 -14.84
N ASN A 872 22.53 -33.35 -16.10
CA ASN A 872 23.60 -32.48 -16.57
C ASN A 872 23.68 -31.18 -15.75
N GLY A 873 24.86 -30.88 -15.19
CA GLY A 873 25.07 -29.73 -14.31
C GLY A 873 24.39 -29.82 -12.94
N ILE A 874 23.92 -31.00 -12.50
CA ILE A 874 23.17 -31.19 -11.23
C ILE A 874 23.95 -30.69 -10.00
N TRP A 875 25.28 -30.72 -10.04
CA TRP A 875 26.14 -30.20 -8.97
C TRP A 875 25.85 -28.71 -8.68
N ALA A 876 25.47 -27.94 -9.70
CA ALA A 876 25.28 -26.50 -9.63
C ALA A 876 23.86 -26.10 -9.18
N THR A 877 23.03 -27.05 -8.73
CA THR A 877 21.59 -26.84 -8.51
C THR A 877 21.05 -27.08 -7.09
N PRO A 878 21.85 -26.97 -6.01
CA PRO A 878 21.29 -27.15 -4.68
C PRO A 878 20.38 -25.98 -4.27
N PRO A 879 19.45 -26.17 -3.32
CA PRO A 879 19.08 -27.45 -2.70
C PRO A 879 18.26 -28.35 -3.64
N TYR A 880 18.14 -29.62 -3.28
CA TYR A 880 17.53 -30.68 -4.09
C TYR A 880 16.09 -30.99 -3.69
N LEU A 881 15.42 -31.76 -4.55
CA LEU A 881 13.96 -31.93 -4.65
C LEU A 881 13.25 -30.67 -5.13
N HIS A 882 12.01 -30.83 -5.58
CA HIS A 882 11.23 -29.74 -6.17
C HIS A 882 10.98 -28.59 -5.18
N ASN A 883 10.96 -28.87 -3.88
CA ASN A 883 10.74 -27.90 -2.81
C ASN A 883 12.04 -27.50 -2.08
N GLY A 884 13.21 -27.92 -2.57
CA GLY A 884 14.51 -27.57 -1.97
C GLY A 884 14.69 -28.08 -0.53
N SER A 885 14.04 -29.19 -0.17
CA SER A 885 14.02 -29.74 1.19
C SER A 885 15.21 -30.61 1.55
N VAL A 886 16.15 -30.83 0.62
CA VAL A 886 17.38 -31.59 0.85
C VAL A 886 18.60 -30.77 0.43
N PRO A 887 19.50 -30.39 1.34
CA PRO A 887 20.51 -29.36 1.03
C PRO A 887 21.68 -29.84 0.16
N ASN A 888 21.96 -31.15 0.12
CA ASN A 888 23.08 -31.73 -0.61
C ASN A 888 22.75 -33.13 -1.15
N LEU A 889 23.41 -33.55 -2.23
CA LEU A 889 23.15 -34.85 -2.87
C LEU A 889 23.49 -36.04 -1.98
N PHE A 890 24.51 -35.92 -1.12
CA PHE A 890 24.82 -36.99 -0.18
C PHE A 890 23.62 -37.31 0.72
N SER A 891 22.94 -36.28 1.21
CA SER A 891 21.71 -36.44 2.00
C SER A 891 20.55 -36.96 1.15
N LEU A 892 20.44 -36.56 -0.13
CA LEU A 892 19.39 -37.07 -1.02
C LEU A 892 19.52 -38.58 -1.26
N LEU A 893 20.75 -39.05 -1.46
CA LEU A 893 21.09 -40.47 -1.63
C LEU A 893 21.04 -41.27 -0.32
N SER A 894 20.86 -40.59 0.83
CA SER A 894 20.68 -41.22 2.13
C SER A 894 19.19 -41.53 2.39
N PRO A 895 18.89 -42.55 3.22
CA PRO A 895 17.53 -42.80 3.72
C PRO A 895 16.89 -41.54 4.33
N VAL A 896 15.57 -41.42 4.27
CA VAL A 896 14.84 -40.23 4.76
C VAL A 896 15.05 -39.99 6.26
N SER A 897 15.33 -41.06 7.01
CA SER A 897 15.68 -41.01 8.44
C SER A 897 17.03 -40.34 8.72
N GLU A 898 17.95 -40.33 7.75
CA GLU A 898 19.28 -39.70 7.86
C GLU A 898 19.29 -38.26 7.33
N ARG A 899 18.23 -37.83 6.60
CA ARG A 899 18.12 -36.47 6.05
C ARG A 899 17.91 -35.42 7.15
N PRO A 900 18.54 -34.23 7.06
CA PRO A 900 18.33 -33.16 8.03
C PRO A 900 16.86 -32.72 8.05
N LYS A 901 16.29 -32.60 9.24
CA LYS A 901 14.91 -32.11 9.45
C LYS A 901 14.83 -30.59 9.63
N VAL A 902 15.94 -30.00 10.09
CA VAL A 902 16.11 -28.56 10.25
C VAL A 902 17.50 -28.18 9.75
N PHE A 903 17.59 -27.14 8.93
CA PHE A 903 18.84 -26.63 8.37
C PHE A 903 18.70 -25.15 7.99
N TYR A 904 19.80 -24.43 7.75
CA TYR A 904 19.76 -22.98 7.50
C TYR A 904 20.12 -22.63 6.06
N LEU A 905 19.41 -21.67 5.47
CA LEU A 905 19.64 -21.14 4.13
C LEU A 905 20.00 -19.65 4.16
N GLY A 906 20.86 -19.25 3.22
CA GLY A 906 21.30 -17.86 3.03
C GLY A 906 22.81 -17.65 2.94
N SER A 907 23.65 -18.70 3.09
CA SER A 907 25.13 -18.57 3.08
C SER A 907 25.75 -18.52 1.69
N LYS A 908 25.11 -19.15 0.68
CA LYS A 908 25.68 -19.49 -0.64
C LYS A 908 26.96 -20.35 -0.61
N GLN A 909 27.45 -20.73 0.56
CA GLN A 909 28.67 -21.53 0.71
C GLN A 909 28.43 -22.94 0.21
N TYR A 910 29.32 -23.41 -0.64
CA TYR A 910 29.19 -24.69 -1.33
C TYR A 910 30.12 -25.75 -0.73
N ASP A 911 29.60 -26.96 -0.55
CA ASP A 911 30.32 -28.15 -0.12
C ASP A 911 30.55 -29.06 -1.36
N PRO A 912 31.78 -29.11 -1.91
CA PRO A 912 32.09 -29.94 -3.07
C PRO A 912 32.19 -31.44 -2.76
N VAL A 913 32.25 -31.82 -1.48
CA VAL A 913 32.31 -33.23 -1.05
C VAL A 913 30.90 -33.81 -0.99
N LYS A 914 29.97 -33.12 -0.34
CA LYS A 914 28.56 -33.56 -0.27
C LYS A 914 27.73 -33.17 -1.49
N LEU A 915 28.27 -32.33 -2.37
CA LEU A 915 27.62 -31.75 -3.54
C LEU A 915 26.35 -30.98 -3.13
N GLY A 916 26.53 -29.81 -2.52
CA GLY A 916 25.40 -28.94 -2.18
C GLY A 916 25.76 -27.77 -1.27
N LEU A 917 24.77 -27.23 -0.57
CA LEU A 917 24.97 -26.07 0.31
C LEU A 917 25.50 -26.48 1.68
N ASN A 918 26.41 -25.68 2.23
CA ASN A 918 26.64 -25.65 3.66
C ASN A 918 25.40 -25.02 4.33
N THR A 919 24.88 -25.71 5.34
CA THR A 919 23.64 -25.36 6.05
C THR A 919 23.83 -25.02 7.52
N ASP A 920 25.06 -24.71 7.92
CA ASP A 920 25.39 -24.19 9.23
C ASP A 920 24.62 -22.89 9.50
N SER A 921 24.26 -22.68 10.76
CA SER A 921 23.54 -21.47 11.17
C SER A 921 24.42 -20.23 11.02
N LEU A 922 23.84 -19.13 10.53
CA LEU A 922 24.45 -17.81 10.46
C LEU A 922 23.42 -16.73 10.83
N GLU A 923 23.88 -15.59 11.36
CA GLU A 923 22.95 -14.54 11.78
C GLU A 923 22.13 -14.01 10.59
N GLY A 924 20.80 -14.10 10.69
CA GLY A 924 19.86 -13.63 9.68
C GLY A 924 19.47 -14.67 8.63
N ALA A 925 20.07 -15.87 8.64
CA ALA A 925 19.64 -16.98 7.79
C ALA A 925 18.18 -17.37 8.03
N ALA A 926 17.60 -18.00 7.01
CA ALA A 926 16.28 -18.60 7.10
C ALA A 926 16.42 -20.03 7.63
N GLU A 927 15.74 -20.33 8.74
CA GLU A 927 15.56 -21.71 9.20
C GLU A 927 14.60 -22.43 8.24
N PHE A 928 15.06 -23.53 7.66
CA PHE A 928 14.24 -24.47 6.90
C PHE A 928 13.78 -25.58 7.83
N ARG A 929 12.47 -25.87 7.82
CA ARG A 929 11.85 -26.93 8.62
C ARG A 929 11.04 -27.86 7.74
N THR A 930 11.35 -29.15 7.77
CA THR A 930 10.72 -30.17 6.91
C THR A 930 9.37 -30.65 7.41
N ASP A 931 8.96 -30.26 8.62
CA ASP A 931 7.66 -30.59 9.21
C ASP A 931 6.58 -29.55 8.89
N LEU A 932 6.93 -28.47 8.18
CA LEU A 932 5.97 -27.49 7.67
C LEU A 932 5.29 -28.00 6.38
N PRO A 933 4.04 -27.59 6.10
CA PRO A 933 3.36 -27.92 4.84
C PRO A 933 4.19 -27.50 3.62
N GLY A 934 4.31 -28.37 2.61
CA GLY A 934 5.09 -28.07 1.40
C GLY A 934 6.60 -28.26 1.52
N ASN A 935 7.12 -28.48 2.74
CA ASN A 935 8.55 -28.63 3.01
C ASN A 935 8.98 -30.08 3.27
N SER A 936 8.11 -31.08 3.07
CA SER A 936 8.48 -32.46 3.34
C SER A 936 9.73 -32.86 2.54
N ASN A 937 10.67 -33.52 3.23
CA ASN A 937 11.88 -34.09 2.64
C ASN A 937 11.77 -35.61 2.42
N ALA A 938 10.54 -36.14 2.41
CA ALA A 938 10.24 -37.54 2.12
C ALA A 938 10.32 -37.85 0.63
N GLY A 939 10.20 -39.14 0.28
CA GLY A 939 10.20 -39.61 -1.10
C GLY A 939 11.57 -39.56 -1.77
N HIS A 940 11.62 -40.05 -3.00
CA HIS A 940 12.87 -40.27 -3.73
C HIS A 940 13.91 -40.97 -2.83
N GLU A 941 13.48 -42.04 -2.16
CA GLU A 941 14.22 -42.69 -1.09
C GLU A 941 14.93 -43.96 -1.57
N PHE A 942 16.20 -44.09 -1.16
CA PHE A 942 16.98 -45.33 -1.26
C PHE A 942 16.95 -46.05 0.09
N ASN A 943 16.07 -47.04 0.22
CA ASN A 943 15.88 -47.80 1.45
C ASN A 943 15.43 -49.22 1.14
N ASP A 944 15.75 -50.17 2.03
CA ASP A 944 15.40 -51.57 1.83
C ASP A 944 13.89 -51.77 2.04
N GLY A 945 13.18 -52.17 0.99
CA GLY A 945 11.73 -52.30 1.00
C GLY A 945 11.11 -52.44 -0.40
N PRO A 946 9.79 -52.63 -0.50
CA PRO A 946 9.11 -52.64 -1.78
C PRO A 946 9.18 -51.26 -2.44
N LYS A 947 9.40 -51.23 -3.77
CA LYS A 947 9.34 -49.98 -4.56
C LYS A 947 7.93 -49.38 -4.52
N GLY A 948 7.86 -48.05 -4.61
CA GLY A 948 6.62 -47.26 -4.53
C GLY A 948 6.45 -46.57 -3.18
N ASN A 949 5.44 -45.70 -3.05
CA ASN A 949 5.21 -44.88 -1.85
C ASN A 949 6.45 -44.09 -1.40
N GLY A 950 7.30 -43.65 -2.35
CA GLY A 950 8.51 -42.90 -2.07
C GLY A 950 9.82 -43.67 -2.15
N VAL A 951 9.80 -45.01 -2.11
CA VAL A 951 11.00 -45.84 -2.22
C VAL A 951 11.28 -46.15 -3.70
N ILE A 952 12.43 -45.69 -4.19
CA ILE A 952 12.82 -45.81 -5.61
C ILE A 952 13.91 -46.86 -5.85
N GLY A 953 14.65 -47.25 -4.81
CA GLY A 953 15.73 -48.23 -4.91
C GLY A 953 16.17 -48.76 -3.56
N ARG A 954 17.04 -49.78 -3.58
CA ARG A 954 17.62 -50.38 -2.37
C ARG A 954 18.44 -49.36 -1.56
N LYS A 955 18.71 -49.66 -0.30
CA LYS A 955 19.60 -48.85 0.51
C LYS A 955 21.02 -48.80 -0.08
N LEU A 956 21.63 -47.61 -0.03
CA LEU A 956 23.00 -47.36 -0.45
C LEU A 956 23.93 -47.23 0.76
N SER A 957 25.09 -47.86 0.68
CA SER A 957 26.20 -47.63 1.61
C SER A 957 26.78 -46.21 1.44
N PRO A 958 27.41 -45.61 2.47
CA PRO A 958 28.07 -44.31 2.36
C PRO A 958 29.09 -44.22 1.21
N GLU A 959 29.79 -45.32 0.94
CA GLU A 959 30.77 -45.44 -0.15
C GLU A 959 30.07 -45.36 -1.51
N GLU A 960 29.00 -46.14 -1.74
CA GLU A 960 28.20 -46.09 -2.97
C GLU A 960 27.61 -44.70 -3.22
N ARG A 961 27.16 -44.00 -2.17
CA ARG A 961 26.65 -42.61 -2.28
C ARG A 961 27.75 -41.68 -2.80
N THR A 962 28.97 -41.83 -2.30
CA THR A 962 30.13 -41.03 -2.71
C THR A 962 30.56 -41.36 -4.14
N GLU A 963 30.57 -42.64 -4.52
CA GLU A 963 30.86 -43.09 -5.88
C GLU A 963 29.86 -42.49 -6.89
N ILE A 964 28.56 -42.52 -6.57
CA ILE A 964 27.53 -41.86 -7.40
C ILE A 964 27.76 -40.35 -7.48
N ILE A 965 28.10 -39.67 -6.38
CA ILE A 965 28.42 -38.23 -6.39
C ILE A 965 29.58 -37.91 -7.33
N GLU A 966 30.67 -38.69 -7.29
CA GLU A 966 31.81 -38.50 -8.19
C GLU A 966 31.41 -38.68 -9.66
N TYR A 967 30.49 -39.59 -9.97
CA TYR A 967 29.91 -39.71 -11.31
C TYR A 967 29.08 -38.48 -11.68
N LEU A 968 28.22 -37.99 -10.77
CA LEU A 968 27.39 -36.81 -11.03
C LEU A 968 28.21 -35.53 -11.28
N LYS A 969 29.46 -35.43 -10.78
CA LYS A 969 30.40 -34.35 -11.15
C LYS A 969 30.83 -34.40 -12.62
N THR A 970 30.71 -35.55 -13.29
CA THR A 970 31.09 -35.71 -14.69
C THR A 970 29.99 -35.28 -15.67
N LEU A 971 28.75 -35.13 -15.18
CA LEU A 971 27.55 -34.74 -15.95
C LEU A 971 27.35 -33.22 -15.94
#